data_AF-A0A512RSS4-F1
#
_entry.id   AF-A0A512RSS4-F1
#
_cell.length_a   1.000
_cell.length_b   1.000
_cell.length_c   1.000
_cell.angle_alpha   90.00
_cell.angle_beta   90.00
_cell.angle_gamma   90.00
#
_symmetry.space_group_name_H-M   'P 1'
#
loop_
_entity.id
_entity.type
_entity.pdbx_description
1 polymer ?
#
loop_
_entity_poly.entity_id
_entity_poly.type
_entity_poly.pdbx_seq_one_letter_code
_entity_poly.pdbx_strand_id
1 'polypeptide(L)'
;MQLSAKVYSQKDVKLSLTVKDTRLSRVLEKIESATGCRFFYNSKEVAVHREVSLTTPGSRKLTDVLTELLTTVGLNYQLLPDNVIAITRAPNVRFIPLRGTVKDSKGTPLPGVSVKIKGTNTGTVTDVDGHFQLDAPADAVLVISYIGFQTQEIAVDGKTVLDVALPDELKGLSEVVVIGYGTQKKASMTAAVSTLKGDAIVQNPVANINNSIAGRVSGVLAFQSSGEPGADAATIRVRGVGTTGSRNGALTIVDGIPREFSQINPSEIESITVLKDAAAIAPYGLAGANGVILITTKRGKEGKVQMNFDTWYGIQRPTQYPDYLNAYEFAKTLNAANANAGLAPAYTDEQLEKYRDHSDPDHYPDHDWMKEVLDFSAPMTRQNLTFSGGSDKVRFFSSLGHLYQQGSVDAIKFSRYNLASNVDINATKSTIVSLDIKGTLEVTKNPGSQSGNGIYTSVTKNPPLLNNQLRFSNGLPGNTLLPSIYESGYTRDNKNMLFTQLTIEQQIPAVKGLSLKAVAAYDKNYTTFKQWQTPYSIYSLNADDEFVETKAGVAAPSLSQEFGESVNTTLQGYLTYRQTFGKHGINALAVAELRQGKSNGFQASRLNYQVGLDELSLGSSSKNDLDNGGSSSSYKQLGFVYRAGYDFDQKYIAELSGRYDGHYFFAPGKRFAFFPAFSLGWRLSEENFIKDNYKWINNLKIRASYGISGNLAGSAFQYLSSYGLTSSYGFGGTQFTQVQGVFERNESNPNITWETAKKTDIGLEGLFLDGRLGFELDFFKERRSDMLVAPNAVVPVEYGIGISQVNAGIMDNKGFDFSVNTANTSSNGLTLNAGFNFSYAKNRLVETFENASTRNDPNRSRTGKPLDTQFGLRAIGLFQSQEEIDASPKQFGPLQPGDIKYEDVNGDKKIDENDQVVIGHPAFPQMIFGLTVNAGWKGFDLGMLWQGAAQSSFQLTNEASNPFFNGAKIFREQLDYWTPDNRNAKYPVILPSPSTNSQQVSSFWQKDGSYVRLKNIELGYTIPSGIMNRIGIQSIRLYGSAQNLLTFSSEKYLDPEIGISSASKRARYYFQQKVFAFGLNANF
;
A
#
# COMPACT_ATOMS: atom_id res chain seq x y z
N MET A 1 0.41 38.54 1.47
CA MET A 1 0.07 39.71 0.63
C MET A 1 -1.42 39.64 0.30
N GLN A 2 -2.25 40.50 0.90
CA GLN A 2 -3.64 40.71 0.47
C GLN A 2 -3.66 41.92 -0.46
N LEU A 3 -3.83 41.68 -1.76
CA LEU A 3 -4.11 42.71 -2.75
C LEU A 3 -5.62 42.75 -2.94
N SER A 4 -6.27 43.73 -2.32
CA SER A 4 -7.66 44.11 -2.63
C SER A 4 -7.62 45.07 -3.82
N ALA A 5 -7.90 44.57 -5.02
CA ALA A 5 -8.19 45.41 -6.18
C ALA A 5 -9.70 45.62 -6.25
N LYS A 6 -10.17 46.85 -5.99
CA LYS A 6 -11.53 47.28 -6.39
C LYS A 6 -11.55 47.37 -7.91
N VAL A 7 -11.96 46.28 -8.57
CA VAL A 7 -12.22 46.26 -10.01
C VAL A 7 -13.50 47.06 -10.27
N TYR A 8 -13.38 48.16 -11.02
CA TYR A 8 -14.52 48.95 -11.49
C TYR A 8 -15.27 48.12 -12.55
N SER A 9 -16.41 47.54 -12.19
CA SER A 9 -17.22 46.72 -13.10
C SER A 9 -18.23 47.62 -13.82
N GLN A 10 -18.17 47.67 -15.16
CA GLN A 10 -19.17 48.36 -16.00
C GLN A 10 -20.61 47.88 -15.75
N LYS A 11 -20.79 46.69 -15.15
CA LYS A 11 -22.11 46.09 -14.84
C LYS A 11 -22.86 46.79 -13.71
N ASP A 12 -22.19 47.62 -12.91
CA ASP A 12 -22.78 48.25 -11.72
C ASP A 12 -22.99 49.77 -11.87
N VAL A 13 -22.62 50.35 -13.02
CA VAL A 13 -22.87 51.76 -13.35
C VAL A 13 -24.38 51.96 -13.54
N LYS A 14 -24.96 52.94 -12.84
CA LYS A 14 -26.38 53.29 -12.98
C LYS A 14 -26.55 54.69 -13.59
N LEU A 15 -27.51 54.83 -14.50
CA LEU A 15 -27.91 56.12 -15.06
C LEU A 15 -29.43 56.24 -15.17
N SER A 16 -29.90 57.48 -15.16
CA SER A 16 -31.26 57.86 -15.57
C SER A 16 -31.15 58.58 -16.91
N LEU A 17 -31.94 58.16 -17.90
CA LEU A 17 -31.91 58.66 -19.26
C LEU A 17 -33.34 58.94 -19.74
N THR A 18 -33.59 60.18 -20.13
CA THR A 18 -34.84 60.61 -20.78
C THR A 18 -34.48 61.26 -22.10
N VAL A 19 -34.82 60.59 -23.20
CA VAL A 19 -34.62 61.05 -24.58
C VAL A 19 -35.88 60.77 -25.38
N LYS A 20 -36.28 61.74 -26.21
CA LYS A 20 -37.42 61.61 -27.11
C LYS A 20 -36.97 62.01 -28.51
N ASP A 21 -37.28 61.17 -29.50
CA ASP A 21 -36.99 61.33 -30.93
C ASP A 21 -35.56 61.84 -31.18
N THR A 22 -34.60 61.26 -30.46
CA THR A 22 -33.20 61.69 -30.49
C THR A 22 -32.38 60.70 -31.28
N ARG A 23 -31.49 61.16 -32.17
CA ARG A 23 -30.57 60.29 -32.92
C ARG A 23 -29.76 59.42 -31.97
N LEU A 24 -29.71 58.11 -32.25
CA LEU A 24 -29.01 57.12 -31.43
C LEU A 24 -27.56 57.54 -31.16
N SER A 25 -26.84 58.10 -32.13
CA SER A 25 -25.48 58.62 -31.93
C SER A 25 -25.39 59.64 -30.77
N ARG A 26 -26.35 60.58 -30.69
CA ARG A 26 -26.40 61.57 -29.60
C ARG A 26 -26.83 60.95 -28.27
N VAL A 27 -27.67 59.91 -28.30
CA VAL A 27 -28.05 59.19 -27.09
C VAL A 27 -26.84 58.44 -26.53
N LEU A 28 -26.03 57.82 -27.39
CA LEU A 28 -24.78 57.18 -27.00
C LEU A 28 -23.79 58.19 -26.41
N GLU A 29 -23.56 59.34 -27.05
CA GLU A 29 -22.71 60.43 -26.51
C GLU A 29 -23.17 60.91 -25.11
N LYS A 30 -24.49 61.00 -24.89
CA LYS A 30 -25.04 61.33 -23.56
C LYS A 30 -24.72 60.26 -22.52
N ILE A 31 -24.77 58.98 -22.91
CA ILE A 31 -24.41 57.87 -22.05
C ILE A 31 -22.90 57.87 -21.78
N GLU A 32 -22.04 58.12 -22.77
CA GLU A 32 -20.59 58.25 -22.60
C GLU A 32 -20.26 59.33 -21.57
N SER A 33 -20.88 60.51 -21.71
CA SER A 33 -20.68 61.65 -20.80
C SER A 33 -21.13 61.36 -19.37
N ALA A 34 -22.20 60.57 -19.20
CA ALA A 34 -22.75 60.26 -17.88
C ALA A 34 -22.06 59.08 -17.18
N THR A 35 -21.39 58.20 -17.93
CA THR A 35 -20.89 56.90 -17.41
C THR A 35 -19.39 56.69 -17.56
N GLY A 36 -18.71 57.52 -18.36
CA GLY A 36 -17.29 57.35 -18.69
C GLY A 36 -17.00 56.18 -19.63
N CYS A 37 -18.03 55.57 -20.22
CA CYS A 37 -17.88 54.53 -21.24
C CYS A 37 -17.58 55.15 -22.62
N ARG A 38 -17.03 54.34 -23.53
CA ARG A 38 -16.82 54.70 -24.95
C ARG A 38 -17.49 53.66 -25.84
N PHE A 39 -18.27 54.10 -26.82
CA PHE A 39 -18.91 53.21 -27.78
C PHE A 39 -18.05 53.07 -29.04
N PHE A 40 -17.87 51.83 -29.47
CA PHE A 40 -17.20 51.49 -30.72
C PHE A 40 -18.20 50.81 -31.66
N TYR A 41 -18.35 51.30 -32.88
CA TYR A 41 -19.25 50.72 -33.86
C TYR A 41 -18.85 51.07 -35.29
N ASN A 42 -19.21 50.20 -36.24
CA ASN A 42 -19.05 50.46 -37.66
C ASN A 42 -20.26 51.28 -38.16
N SER A 43 -20.03 52.54 -38.53
CA SER A 43 -21.09 53.46 -38.99
C SER A 43 -21.79 53.03 -40.29
N LYS A 44 -21.20 52.09 -41.05
CA LYS A 44 -21.84 51.49 -42.24
C LYS A 44 -22.80 50.35 -41.90
N GLU A 45 -22.64 49.72 -40.74
CA GLU A 45 -23.41 48.53 -40.33
C GLU A 45 -24.42 48.81 -39.21
N VAL A 46 -24.16 49.85 -38.42
CA VAL A 46 -24.98 50.29 -37.30
C VAL A 46 -25.72 51.57 -37.68
N ALA A 47 -27.05 51.51 -37.75
CA ALA A 47 -27.91 52.63 -38.16
C ALA A 47 -28.04 53.71 -37.06
N VAL A 48 -26.92 54.31 -36.64
CA VAL A 48 -26.86 55.31 -35.55
C VAL A 48 -27.57 56.63 -35.86
N HIS A 49 -28.03 56.81 -37.10
CA HIS A 49 -28.87 57.93 -37.52
C HIS A 49 -30.36 57.75 -37.18
N ARG A 50 -30.78 56.55 -36.75
CA ARG A 50 -32.17 56.32 -36.32
C ARG A 50 -32.48 57.12 -35.05
N GLU A 51 -33.69 57.68 -35.02
CA GLU A 51 -34.21 58.35 -33.84
C GLU A 51 -34.78 57.31 -32.88
N VAL A 52 -34.46 57.48 -31.60
CA VAL A 52 -34.89 56.60 -30.51
C VAL A 52 -35.47 57.44 -29.39
N SER A 53 -36.51 56.89 -28.76
CA SER A 53 -37.18 57.45 -27.60
C SER A 53 -37.05 56.45 -26.45
N LEU A 54 -36.50 56.89 -25.32
CA LEU A 54 -36.34 56.08 -24.12
C LEU A 54 -36.46 56.96 -22.87
N THR A 55 -37.34 56.57 -21.96
CA THR A 55 -37.50 57.22 -20.66
C THR A 55 -37.32 56.17 -19.58
N THR A 56 -36.28 56.28 -18.77
CA THR A 56 -36.05 55.36 -17.66
C THR A 56 -36.72 55.88 -16.38
N PRO A 57 -37.56 55.09 -15.69
CA PRO A 57 -38.08 55.44 -14.38
C PRO A 57 -36.97 55.33 -13.32
N GLY A 58 -36.24 56.42 -13.09
CA GLY A 58 -35.14 56.50 -12.11
C GLY A 58 -33.80 55.94 -12.62
N SER A 59 -32.85 55.74 -11.70
CA SER A 59 -31.49 55.30 -12.02
C SER A 59 -31.43 53.76 -12.19
N ARG A 60 -31.19 53.28 -13.42
CA ARG A 60 -31.07 51.85 -13.76
C ARG A 60 -29.65 51.47 -14.18
N LYS A 61 -29.32 50.18 -14.13
CA LYS A 61 -28.02 49.68 -14.59
C LYS A 61 -27.81 49.98 -16.07
N LEU A 62 -26.61 50.39 -16.44
CA LEU A 62 -26.21 50.73 -17.80
C LEU A 62 -26.51 49.60 -18.78
N THR A 63 -26.27 48.35 -18.40
CA THR A 63 -26.58 47.17 -19.22
C THR A 63 -28.08 47.06 -19.55
N ASP A 64 -28.95 47.40 -18.61
CA ASP A 64 -30.40 47.31 -18.79
C ASP A 64 -30.87 48.43 -19.72
N VAL A 65 -30.32 49.64 -19.53
CA VAL A 65 -30.60 50.81 -20.39
C VAL A 65 -30.12 50.55 -21.82
N LEU A 66 -28.92 50.00 -22.01
CA LEU A 66 -28.38 49.67 -23.33
C LEU A 66 -29.14 48.54 -24.01
N THR A 67 -29.57 47.52 -23.25
CA THR A 67 -30.36 46.42 -23.81
C THR A 67 -31.68 46.95 -24.35
N GLU A 68 -32.40 47.76 -23.58
CA GLU A 68 -33.66 48.36 -24.01
C GLU A 68 -33.46 49.32 -25.19
N LEU A 69 -32.44 50.17 -25.13
CA LEU A 69 -32.13 51.13 -26.18
C LEU A 69 -31.75 50.46 -27.52
N LEU A 70 -30.84 49.48 -27.49
CA LEU A 70 -30.25 48.90 -28.70
C LEU A 70 -31.13 47.82 -29.35
N THR A 71 -31.93 47.10 -28.57
CA THR A 71 -32.85 46.08 -29.12
C THR A 71 -33.98 46.70 -29.95
N THR A 72 -34.48 47.89 -29.57
CA THR A 72 -35.53 48.61 -30.33
C THR A 72 -35.11 48.97 -31.77
N VAL A 73 -33.81 49.01 -32.04
CA VAL A 73 -33.22 49.33 -33.35
C VAL A 73 -32.48 48.14 -33.98
N GLY A 74 -32.61 46.93 -33.43
CA GLY A 74 -32.04 45.70 -33.99
C GLY A 74 -30.53 45.56 -33.82
N LEU A 75 -29.98 46.17 -32.77
CA LEU A 75 -28.55 46.15 -32.45
C LEU A 75 -28.29 45.36 -31.16
N ASN A 76 -27.09 44.82 -31.03
CA ASN A 76 -26.59 44.18 -29.80
C ASN A 76 -25.29 44.86 -29.35
N TYR A 77 -24.85 44.60 -28.12
CA TYR A 77 -23.59 45.13 -27.61
C TYR A 77 -22.74 44.08 -26.91
N GLN A 78 -21.43 44.31 -26.91
CA GLN A 78 -20.47 43.55 -26.14
C GLN A 78 -19.65 44.50 -25.27
N LEU A 79 -19.56 44.21 -23.98
CA LEU A 79 -18.68 44.91 -23.06
C LEU A 79 -17.24 44.43 -23.29
N LEU A 80 -16.33 45.36 -23.58
CA LEU A 80 -14.90 45.11 -23.73
C LEU A 80 -14.14 45.66 -22.51
N PRO A 81 -12.86 45.27 -22.32
CA PRO A 81 -11.98 45.92 -21.34
C PRO A 81 -11.93 47.46 -21.52
N ASP A 82 -11.46 48.17 -20.49
CA ASP A 82 -11.20 49.63 -20.52
C ASP A 82 -12.41 50.55 -20.81
N ASN A 83 -13.60 50.18 -20.31
CA ASN A 83 -14.85 50.95 -20.47
C ASN A 83 -15.31 51.12 -21.92
N VAL A 84 -14.89 50.23 -22.82
CA VAL A 84 -15.33 50.22 -24.22
C VAL A 84 -16.54 49.30 -24.40
N ILE A 85 -17.55 49.76 -25.14
CA ILE A 85 -18.75 49.01 -25.48
C ILE A 85 -18.85 48.92 -27.00
N ALA A 86 -18.68 47.72 -27.56
CA ALA A 86 -18.81 47.50 -28.99
C ALA A 86 -20.27 47.25 -29.36
N ILE A 87 -20.84 48.08 -30.24
CA ILE A 87 -22.19 47.89 -30.77
C ILE A 87 -22.09 47.15 -32.10
N THR A 88 -22.83 46.06 -32.21
CA THR A 88 -22.88 45.20 -33.40
C THR A 88 -24.31 45.04 -33.86
N ARG A 89 -24.51 44.64 -35.11
CA ARG A 89 -25.83 44.21 -35.58
C ARG A 89 -26.20 42.91 -34.86
N ALA A 90 -27.42 42.80 -34.34
CA ALA A 90 -27.86 41.56 -33.72
C ALA A 90 -27.77 40.42 -34.76
N PRO A 91 -27.02 39.33 -34.51
CA PRO A 91 -27.04 38.18 -35.42
C PRO A 91 -28.45 37.61 -35.42
N ASN A 92 -29.01 37.38 -36.61
CA ASN A 92 -30.27 36.65 -36.78
C ASN A 92 -30.00 35.17 -36.48
N VAL A 93 -29.84 34.81 -35.22
CA VAL A 93 -29.75 33.42 -34.78
C VAL A 93 -31.17 32.88 -34.78
N ARG A 94 -31.53 32.19 -35.87
CA ARG A 94 -32.81 31.49 -35.95
C ARG A 94 -32.72 30.25 -35.07
N PHE A 95 -33.28 30.32 -33.88
CA PHE A 95 -33.52 29.15 -33.04
C PHE A 95 -34.60 28.30 -33.69
N ILE A 96 -34.34 27.01 -33.80
CA ILE A 96 -35.31 26.02 -34.25
C ILE A 96 -35.66 25.11 -33.06
N PRO A 97 -36.95 24.77 -32.88
CA PRO A 97 -37.34 23.78 -31.90
C PRO A 97 -36.84 22.42 -32.36
N LEU A 98 -35.80 21.92 -31.71
CA LEU A 98 -35.17 20.65 -32.02
C LEU A 98 -35.76 19.57 -31.12
N ARG A 99 -36.38 18.57 -31.75
CA ARG A 99 -36.83 17.36 -31.06
C ARG A 99 -35.91 16.21 -31.44
N GLY A 100 -35.73 15.26 -30.55
CA GLY A 100 -34.98 14.07 -30.92
C GLY A 100 -35.18 12.92 -29.97
N THR A 101 -34.67 11.77 -30.38
CA THR A 101 -34.65 10.55 -29.56
C THR A 101 -33.21 10.08 -29.43
N VAL A 102 -32.82 9.67 -28.23
CA VAL A 102 -31.54 9.02 -28.00
C VAL A 102 -31.77 7.56 -27.67
N LYS A 103 -31.08 6.66 -28.37
CA LYS A 103 -31.14 5.21 -28.21
C LYS A 103 -29.75 4.62 -28.00
N ASP A 104 -29.68 3.43 -27.43
CA ASP A 104 -28.46 2.64 -27.35
C ASP A 104 -28.11 1.99 -28.71
N SER A 105 -26.99 1.27 -28.74
CA SER A 105 -26.51 0.52 -29.91
C SER A 105 -27.46 -0.60 -30.37
N LYS A 106 -28.43 -0.98 -29.54
CA LYS A 106 -29.42 -2.04 -29.75
C LYS A 106 -30.82 -1.49 -30.07
N GLY A 107 -30.97 -0.16 -30.15
CA GLY A 107 -32.23 0.52 -30.45
C GLY A 107 -33.14 0.77 -29.24
N THR A 108 -32.69 0.47 -28.03
CA THR A 108 -33.43 0.75 -26.79
C THR A 108 -33.36 2.25 -26.48
N PRO A 109 -34.48 2.93 -26.18
CA PRO A 109 -34.43 4.34 -25.78
C PRO A 109 -33.67 4.56 -24.47
N LEU A 110 -32.90 5.65 -24.40
CA LEU A 110 -32.04 5.97 -23.26
C LEU A 110 -32.59 7.15 -22.45
N PRO A 111 -33.08 6.93 -21.22
CA PRO A 111 -33.58 7.99 -20.36
C PRO A 111 -32.47 8.70 -19.56
N GLY A 112 -32.57 10.03 -19.41
CA GLY A 112 -31.62 10.84 -18.63
C GLY A 112 -30.29 11.17 -19.34
N VAL A 113 -30.22 11.04 -20.67
CA VAL A 113 -29.08 11.46 -21.48
C VAL A 113 -28.97 12.97 -21.48
N SER A 114 -27.78 13.52 -21.22
CA SER A 114 -27.55 14.96 -21.31
C SER A 114 -27.33 15.39 -22.76
N VAL A 115 -28.12 16.34 -23.23
CA VAL A 115 -28.04 16.93 -24.59
C VAL A 115 -27.77 18.42 -24.45
N LYS A 116 -26.59 18.89 -24.85
CA LYS A 116 -26.13 20.27 -24.59
C LYS A 116 -25.58 20.96 -25.84
N ILE A 117 -25.86 22.25 -26.03
CA ILE A 117 -25.24 23.02 -27.12
C ILE A 117 -23.79 23.32 -26.76
N LYS A 118 -22.86 22.89 -27.63
CA LYS A 118 -21.40 23.03 -27.46
C LYS A 118 -21.03 24.48 -27.21
N GLY A 119 -20.26 24.74 -26.14
CA GLY A 119 -19.79 26.08 -25.77
C GLY A 119 -20.81 26.96 -25.01
N THR A 120 -22.01 26.48 -24.72
CA THR A 120 -23.03 27.22 -23.93
C THR A 120 -23.38 26.50 -22.64
N ASN A 121 -24.35 27.00 -21.85
CA ASN A 121 -24.98 26.26 -20.75
C ASN A 121 -26.40 25.78 -21.09
N THR A 122 -26.84 25.99 -22.33
CA THR A 122 -28.17 25.62 -22.81
C THR A 122 -28.17 24.14 -23.18
N GLY A 123 -29.07 23.37 -22.56
CA GLY A 123 -29.18 21.94 -22.76
C GLY A 123 -30.42 21.38 -22.08
N THR A 124 -30.70 20.11 -22.32
CA THR A 124 -31.84 19.35 -21.79
C THR A 124 -31.40 17.93 -21.44
N VAL A 125 -32.32 17.15 -20.88
CA VAL A 125 -32.13 15.71 -20.62
C VAL A 125 -33.24 14.92 -21.30
N THR A 126 -32.95 13.69 -21.73
CA THR A 126 -33.98 12.82 -22.31
C THR A 126 -34.97 12.32 -21.26
N ASP A 127 -36.23 12.14 -21.67
CA ASP A 127 -37.30 11.56 -20.85
C ASP A 127 -37.24 10.02 -20.79
N VAL A 128 -38.25 9.39 -20.18
CA VAL A 128 -38.33 7.93 -19.98
C VAL A 128 -38.33 7.12 -21.29
N ASP A 129 -38.79 7.73 -22.38
CA ASP A 129 -38.86 7.14 -23.71
C ASP A 129 -37.69 7.60 -24.60
N GLY A 130 -36.67 8.22 -24.00
CA GLY A 130 -35.46 8.68 -24.68
C GLY A 130 -35.64 9.95 -25.52
N HIS A 131 -36.78 10.65 -25.43
CA HIS A 131 -37.02 11.86 -26.20
C HIS A 131 -36.44 13.10 -25.52
N PHE A 132 -35.98 14.05 -26.32
CA PHE A 132 -35.59 15.38 -25.86
C PHE A 132 -36.19 16.48 -26.73
N GLN A 133 -36.38 17.65 -26.12
CA GLN A 133 -36.71 18.89 -26.83
C GLN A 133 -35.79 20.01 -26.34
N LEU A 134 -35.21 20.75 -27.29
CA LEU A 134 -34.26 21.83 -27.03
C LEU A 134 -34.39 22.90 -28.13
N ASP A 135 -34.42 24.18 -27.75
CA ASP A 135 -34.30 25.25 -28.74
C ASP A 135 -32.81 25.48 -29.03
N ALA A 136 -32.38 25.18 -30.26
CA ALA A 136 -30.99 25.28 -30.68
C ALA A 136 -30.85 26.17 -31.94
N PRO A 137 -29.76 26.93 -32.07
CA PRO A 137 -29.39 27.55 -33.34
C PRO A 137 -29.32 26.52 -34.47
N ALA A 138 -29.75 26.89 -35.68
CA ALA A 138 -29.75 25.99 -36.83
C ALA A 138 -28.37 25.42 -37.18
N ASP A 139 -27.28 26.12 -36.83
CA ASP A 139 -25.89 25.75 -37.05
C ASP A 139 -25.19 25.20 -35.78
N ALA A 140 -25.95 24.93 -34.71
CA ALA A 140 -25.39 24.46 -33.45
C ALA A 140 -24.78 23.05 -33.55
N VAL A 141 -23.82 22.76 -32.68
CA VAL A 141 -23.34 21.39 -32.42
C VAL A 141 -23.83 20.98 -31.04
N LEU A 142 -24.53 19.84 -30.97
CA LEU A 142 -24.91 19.20 -29.73
C LEU A 142 -23.79 18.31 -29.22
N VAL A 143 -23.54 18.35 -27.91
CA VAL A 143 -22.76 17.37 -27.16
C VAL A 143 -23.75 16.50 -26.41
N ILE A 144 -23.79 15.22 -26.77
CA ILE A 144 -24.68 14.23 -26.17
C ILE A 144 -23.83 13.27 -25.36
N SER A 145 -24.10 13.19 -24.07
CA SER A 145 -23.31 12.39 -23.13
C SER A 145 -24.20 11.61 -22.19
N TYR A 146 -23.87 10.33 -21.99
CA TYR A 146 -24.54 9.46 -21.04
C TYR A 146 -23.54 8.53 -20.38
N ILE A 147 -23.73 8.25 -19.09
CA ILE A 147 -22.79 7.43 -18.33
C ILE A 147 -22.85 5.99 -18.86
N GLY A 148 -21.70 5.46 -19.32
CA GLY A 148 -21.63 4.13 -19.93
C GLY A 148 -21.58 4.12 -21.46
N PHE A 149 -21.68 5.30 -22.09
CA PHE A 149 -21.74 5.45 -23.54
C PHE A 149 -20.73 6.48 -24.02
N GLN A 150 -20.31 6.36 -25.28
CA GLN A 150 -19.38 7.34 -25.87
C GLN A 150 -20.10 8.68 -26.07
N THR A 151 -19.52 9.77 -25.54
CA THR A 151 -19.97 11.13 -25.84
C THR A 151 -19.88 11.38 -27.34
N GLN A 152 -20.98 11.84 -27.95
CA GLN A 152 -21.01 12.22 -29.35
C GLN A 152 -21.21 13.73 -29.51
N GLU A 153 -20.55 14.28 -30.52
CA GLU A 153 -20.84 15.63 -31.01
C GLU A 153 -21.61 15.53 -32.33
N ILE A 154 -22.79 16.16 -32.39
CA ILE A 154 -23.69 16.08 -33.55
C ILE A 154 -24.05 17.49 -33.99
N ALA A 155 -23.74 17.82 -35.24
CA ALA A 155 -24.19 19.06 -35.85
C ALA A 155 -25.71 19.01 -36.10
N VAL A 156 -26.40 20.08 -35.74
CA VAL A 156 -27.86 20.23 -35.96
C VAL A 156 -28.16 20.41 -37.45
N ASP A 157 -27.30 21.13 -38.19
CA ASP A 157 -27.37 21.34 -39.65
C ASP A 157 -28.79 21.70 -40.16
N GLY A 158 -29.52 22.53 -39.41
CA GLY A 158 -30.87 22.98 -39.74
C GLY A 158 -31.97 21.94 -39.59
N LYS A 159 -31.68 20.74 -39.09
CA LYS A 159 -32.66 19.68 -38.83
C LYS A 159 -33.52 20.04 -37.61
N THR A 160 -34.82 19.75 -37.66
CA THR A 160 -35.75 19.92 -36.54
C THR A 160 -36.01 18.61 -35.77
N VAL A 161 -35.58 17.47 -36.33
CA VAL A 161 -35.66 16.14 -35.71
C VAL A 161 -34.31 15.43 -35.81
N LEU A 162 -33.83 14.88 -34.70
CA LEU A 162 -32.60 14.06 -34.63
C LEU A 162 -32.89 12.71 -33.97
N ASP A 163 -32.48 11.62 -34.62
CA ASP A 163 -32.44 10.28 -34.00
C ASP A 163 -30.98 9.91 -33.79
N VAL A 164 -30.59 9.67 -32.54
CA VAL A 164 -29.20 9.54 -32.12
C VAL A 164 -28.99 8.18 -31.46
N ALA A 165 -28.16 7.34 -32.06
CA ALA A 165 -27.68 6.11 -31.42
C ALA A 165 -26.37 6.41 -30.68
N LEU A 166 -26.39 6.36 -29.35
CA LEU A 166 -25.17 6.43 -28.54
C LEU A 166 -24.52 5.03 -28.50
N PRO A 167 -23.28 4.87 -28.98
CA PRO A 167 -22.54 3.62 -28.87
C PRO A 167 -22.18 3.34 -27.42
N ASP A 168 -22.28 2.09 -27.00
CA ASP A 168 -21.75 1.63 -25.71
C ASP A 168 -20.26 1.96 -25.62
N GLU A 169 -19.84 2.50 -24.49
CA GLU A 169 -18.41 2.65 -24.21
C GLU A 169 -17.89 1.30 -23.68
N LEU A 170 -17.07 0.62 -24.47
CA LEU A 170 -16.30 -0.55 -24.02
C LEU A 170 -15.23 -0.11 -23.00
N LYS A 171 -15.66 0.13 -21.76
CA LYS A 171 -14.91 0.78 -20.65
C LYS A 171 -13.56 0.15 -20.27
N GLY A 172 -13.15 -0.97 -20.87
CA GLY A 172 -11.84 -1.60 -20.61
C GLY A 172 -10.77 -1.40 -21.69
N LEU A 173 -11.13 -1.20 -22.96
CA LEU A 173 -10.14 -1.21 -24.06
C LEU A 173 -9.55 0.18 -24.36
N SER A 174 -10.37 1.22 -24.16
CA SER A 174 -9.96 2.63 -24.27
C SER A 174 -9.21 3.14 -23.05
N GLU A 175 -9.16 2.35 -21.97
CA GLU A 175 -8.48 2.69 -20.73
C GLU A 175 -6.99 2.95 -20.99
N VAL A 176 -6.51 4.08 -20.45
CA VAL A 176 -5.10 4.45 -20.50
C VAL A 176 -4.44 4.01 -19.19
N VAL A 177 -3.43 3.15 -19.32
CA VAL A 177 -2.62 2.66 -18.21
C VAL A 177 -1.26 3.35 -18.26
N VAL A 178 -0.78 3.82 -17.10
CA VAL A 178 0.59 4.35 -16.97
C VAL A 178 1.55 3.16 -16.89
N ILE A 179 2.57 3.14 -17.75
CA ILE A 179 3.57 2.08 -17.81
C ILE A 179 4.94 2.73 -17.95
N GLY A 180 5.81 2.51 -16.97
CA GLY A 180 7.11 3.15 -16.98
C GLY A 180 6.96 4.66 -16.91
N TYR A 181 7.61 5.29 -17.88
CA TYR A 181 7.68 6.73 -18.07
C TYR A 181 6.61 7.27 -19.07
N GLY A 182 5.63 6.45 -19.45
CA GLY A 182 4.61 6.81 -20.43
C GLY A 182 3.24 6.23 -20.14
N THR A 183 2.32 6.42 -21.09
CA THR A 183 0.93 5.96 -21.03
C THR A 183 0.60 5.17 -22.29
N GLN A 184 -0.15 4.08 -22.15
CA GLN A 184 -0.61 3.26 -23.27
C GLN A 184 -2.07 2.88 -23.10
N LYS A 185 -2.77 2.72 -24.23
CA LYS A 185 -4.11 2.13 -24.23
C LYS A 185 -3.99 0.65 -23.92
N LYS A 186 -4.89 0.12 -23.09
CA LYS A 186 -4.90 -1.30 -22.72
C LYS A 186 -4.92 -2.23 -23.93
N ALA A 187 -5.68 -1.89 -24.97
CA ALA A 187 -5.73 -2.66 -26.22
C ALA A 187 -4.34 -2.81 -26.88
N SER A 188 -3.55 -1.74 -26.92
CA SER A 188 -2.22 -1.71 -27.56
C SER A 188 -1.06 -2.16 -26.66
N MET A 189 -1.36 -2.64 -25.44
CA MET A 189 -0.35 -3.07 -24.48
C MET A 189 0.07 -4.51 -24.71
N THR A 190 1.37 -4.79 -24.71
CA THR A 190 1.96 -6.14 -24.85
C THR A 190 2.48 -6.71 -23.53
N ALA A 191 2.44 -5.92 -22.46
CA ALA A 191 3.06 -6.24 -21.18
C ALA A 191 2.04 -6.74 -20.14
N ALA A 192 2.49 -7.60 -19.22
CA ALA A 192 1.68 -8.10 -18.10
C ALA A 192 1.55 -7.04 -17.00
N VAL A 193 0.40 -6.38 -16.94
CA VAL A 193 0.13 -5.26 -16.03
C VAL A 193 -1.23 -5.44 -15.37
N SER A 194 -1.27 -5.26 -14.06
CA SER A 194 -2.52 -5.32 -13.29
C SER A 194 -2.75 -4.01 -12.57
N THR A 195 -3.92 -3.39 -12.79
CA THR A 195 -4.24 -2.05 -12.28
C THR A 195 -5.44 -2.10 -11.34
N LEU A 196 -5.28 -1.47 -10.18
CA LEU A 196 -6.33 -1.22 -9.19
C LEU A 196 -6.67 0.28 -9.19
N LYS A 197 -7.95 0.62 -9.38
CA LYS A 197 -8.43 2.01 -9.40
C LYS A 197 -8.65 2.56 -7.99
N GLY A 198 -8.52 3.89 -7.85
CA GLY A 198 -8.68 4.63 -6.59
C GLY A 198 -9.95 4.31 -5.81
N ASP A 199 -11.10 4.23 -6.48
CA ASP A 199 -12.39 3.99 -5.81
C ASP A 199 -12.42 2.66 -5.04
N ALA A 200 -11.80 1.62 -5.60
CA ALA A 200 -11.70 0.31 -4.96
C ALA A 200 -10.74 0.32 -3.74
N ILE A 201 -9.83 1.29 -3.66
CA ILE A 201 -8.85 1.45 -2.58
C ILE A 201 -9.49 2.18 -1.40
N VAL A 202 -10.31 3.21 -1.67
CA VAL A 202 -10.95 4.05 -0.63
C VAL A 202 -12.02 3.30 0.16
N GLN A 203 -12.68 2.30 -0.44
CA GLN A 203 -13.71 1.44 0.18
C GLN A 203 -13.16 0.47 1.28
N ASN A 204 -11.91 0.59 1.71
CA ASN A 204 -11.37 -0.21 2.81
C ASN A 204 -10.94 0.71 3.98
N PRO A 205 -11.41 0.46 5.22
CA PRO A 205 -10.94 1.17 6.41
C PRO A 205 -9.55 0.64 6.84
N VAL A 206 -8.55 0.73 5.96
CA VAL A 206 -7.18 0.34 6.28
C VAL A 206 -6.35 1.55 6.71
N ALA A 207 -5.51 1.36 7.71
CA ALA A 207 -4.54 2.36 8.14
C ALA A 207 -3.38 2.51 7.16
N ASN A 208 -2.91 1.38 6.62
CA ASN A 208 -1.83 1.32 5.65
C ASN A 208 -2.31 0.83 4.28
N ILE A 209 -1.89 1.53 3.23
CA ILE A 209 -2.31 1.20 1.87
C ILE A 209 -1.71 -0.12 1.36
N ASN A 210 -0.58 -0.58 1.90
CA ASN A 210 -0.02 -1.89 1.52
C ASN A 210 -1.05 -3.02 1.72
N ASN A 211 -1.92 -2.88 2.73
CA ASN A 211 -2.96 -3.85 3.06
C ASN A 211 -4.14 -3.83 2.08
N SER A 212 -4.28 -2.77 1.27
CA SER A 212 -5.39 -2.61 0.31
C SER A 212 -5.19 -3.36 -1.02
N ILE A 213 -3.95 -3.69 -1.37
CA ILE A 213 -3.60 -4.37 -2.63
C ILE A 213 -3.78 -5.90 -2.49
N ALA A 214 -3.71 -6.40 -1.26
CA ALA A 214 -3.79 -7.81 -0.91
C ALA A 214 -5.08 -8.45 -1.45
N GLY A 215 -4.95 -9.54 -2.20
CA GLY A 215 -6.09 -10.30 -2.77
C GLY A 215 -6.87 -9.59 -3.88
N ARG A 216 -6.50 -8.37 -4.28
CA ARG A 216 -7.18 -7.62 -5.38
C ARG A 216 -6.44 -7.67 -6.70
N VAL A 217 -5.15 -7.99 -6.68
CA VAL A 217 -4.26 -7.96 -7.84
C VAL A 217 -3.58 -9.31 -7.99
N SER A 218 -3.67 -9.90 -9.19
CA SER A 218 -2.97 -11.16 -9.49
C SER A 218 -1.45 -10.93 -9.52
N GLY A 219 -0.70 -11.95 -9.13
CA GLY A 219 0.76 -11.94 -9.07
C GLY A 219 1.31 -11.12 -7.91
N VAL A 220 0.50 -10.74 -6.91
CA VAL A 220 0.93 -9.93 -5.76
C VAL A 220 0.69 -10.66 -4.45
N LEU A 221 1.77 -11.10 -3.81
CA LEU A 221 1.76 -11.61 -2.44
C LEU A 221 1.89 -10.42 -1.48
N ALA A 222 0.88 -10.23 -0.63
CA ALA A 222 0.91 -9.28 0.47
C ALA A 222 0.81 -10.04 1.79
N PHE A 223 1.80 -9.86 2.67
CA PHE A 223 1.91 -10.61 3.92
C PHE A 223 2.03 -9.64 5.11
N GLN A 224 1.03 -9.63 5.99
CA GLN A 224 0.96 -8.75 7.16
C GLN A 224 1.31 -9.53 8.44
N SER A 225 2.53 -9.35 8.95
CA SER A 225 3.03 -10.10 10.11
C SER A 225 2.79 -9.42 11.47
N SER A 226 2.21 -8.22 11.50
CA SER A 226 1.96 -7.43 12.71
C SER A 226 0.67 -6.62 12.60
N GLY A 227 -0.01 -6.43 13.73
CA GLY A 227 -1.13 -5.49 13.88
C GLY A 227 -0.79 -4.25 14.72
N GLU A 228 0.49 -4.02 15.05
CA GLU A 228 0.92 -2.88 15.88
C GLU A 228 0.68 -1.55 15.14
N PRO A 229 0.03 -0.55 15.77
CA PRO A 229 -0.22 0.76 15.14
C PRO A 229 1.06 1.40 14.57
N GLY A 230 0.99 1.86 13.31
CA GLY A 230 2.14 2.41 12.59
C GLY A 230 3.18 1.38 12.09
N ALA A 231 3.04 0.11 12.48
CA ALA A 231 3.90 -1.02 12.06
C ALA A 231 3.09 -2.20 11.49
N ASP A 232 1.93 -1.92 10.93
CA ASP A 232 0.94 -2.87 10.40
C ASP A 232 0.96 -3.03 8.86
N ALA A 233 1.98 -2.47 8.19
CA ALA A 233 2.11 -2.52 6.74
C ALA A 233 2.45 -3.94 6.24
N ALA A 234 1.66 -4.48 5.31
CA ALA A 234 2.02 -5.73 4.62
C ALA A 234 3.31 -5.59 3.80
N THR A 235 4.14 -6.62 3.85
CA THR A 235 5.25 -6.80 2.90
C THR A 235 4.69 -7.23 1.55
N ILE A 236 5.10 -6.58 0.46
CA ILE A 236 4.61 -6.88 -0.89
C ILE A 236 5.70 -7.50 -1.75
N ARG A 237 5.36 -8.60 -2.42
CA ARG A 237 6.21 -9.31 -3.39
C ARG A 237 5.43 -9.57 -4.67
N VAL A 238 6.07 -9.37 -5.82
CA VAL A 238 5.48 -9.66 -7.12
C VAL A 238 5.98 -11.02 -7.62
N ARG A 239 5.05 -11.93 -7.93
CA ARG A 239 5.31 -13.31 -8.40
C ARG A 239 6.19 -14.13 -7.46
N GLY A 240 6.01 -13.94 -6.14
CA GLY A 240 6.69 -14.72 -5.10
C GLY A 240 8.11 -14.24 -4.80
N VAL A 241 8.97 -15.15 -4.34
CA VAL A 241 10.35 -14.84 -3.89
C VAL A 241 11.33 -15.08 -5.03
N GLY A 242 12.01 -14.02 -5.49
CA GLY A 242 12.90 -14.03 -6.66
C GLY A 242 14.40 -13.91 -6.37
N THR A 243 14.80 -13.65 -5.12
CA THR A 243 16.21 -13.52 -4.71
C THR A 243 16.42 -13.92 -3.24
N THR A 244 17.64 -14.32 -2.90
CA THR A 244 18.12 -14.50 -1.51
C THR A 244 18.69 -13.21 -0.91
N GLY A 245 18.86 -12.15 -1.73
CA GLY A 245 19.43 -10.88 -1.31
C GLY A 245 18.52 -10.09 -0.38
N SER A 246 19.12 -9.14 0.37
CA SER A 246 18.43 -8.26 1.32
C SER A 246 17.42 -7.30 0.65
N ARG A 247 17.58 -7.01 -0.65
CA ARG A 247 16.65 -6.21 -1.45
C ARG A 247 15.73 -7.11 -2.27
N ASN A 248 14.67 -7.60 -1.63
CA ASN A 248 13.72 -8.56 -2.21
C ASN A 248 12.27 -8.04 -2.33
N GLY A 249 12.01 -6.79 -1.93
CA GLY A 249 10.73 -6.11 -2.17
C GLY A 249 10.62 -5.54 -3.59
N ALA A 250 9.38 -5.30 -4.04
CA ALA A 250 9.11 -4.62 -5.31
C ALA A 250 9.54 -3.15 -5.27
N LEU A 251 9.99 -2.59 -6.39
CA LEU A 251 10.28 -1.17 -6.48
C LEU A 251 8.99 -0.36 -6.53
N THR A 252 8.85 0.60 -5.63
CA THR A 252 7.73 1.53 -5.65
C THR A 252 8.09 2.82 -6.40
N ILE A 253 7.19 3.24 -7.29
CA ILE A 253 7.28 4.49 -8.05
C ILE A 253 6.02 5.30 -7.78
N VAL A 254 6.16 6.57 -7.40
CA VAL A 254 5.03 7.50 -7.20
C VAL A 254 5.20 8.67 -8.16
N ASP A 255 4.27 8.79 -9.12
CA ASP A 255 4.28 9.79 -10.20
C ASP A 255 5.62 9.87 -10.98
N GLY A 256 6.23 8.71 -11.22
CA GLY A 256 7.48 8.59 -12.00
C GLY A 256 8.78 8.69 -11.20
N ILE A 257 8.71 8.91 -9.88
CA ILE A 257 9.87 9.01 -8.99
C ILE A 257 9.90 7.82 -8.01
N PRO A 258 11.05 7.16 -7.79
CA PRO A 258 11.19 6.12 -6.77
C PRO A 258 10.95 6.66 -5.36
N ARG A 259 9.83 6.27 -4.73
CA ARG A 259 9.36 6.76 -3.44
C ARG A 259 8.66 5.65 -2.66
N GLU A 260 8.73 5.70 -1.34
CA GLU A 260 7.87 4.90 -0.47
C GLU A 260 6.41 5.34 -0.63
N PHE A 261 5.47 4.40 -0.63
CA PHE A 261 4.04 4.72 -0.81
C PHE A 261 3.15 4.33 0.37
N SER A 262 3.65 3.56 1.34
CA SER A 262 2.87 3.05 2.47
C SER A 262 2.18 4.15 3.29
N GLN A 263 2.71 5.37 3.21
CA GLN A 263 2.24 6.53 3.95
C GLN A 263 1.36 7.50 3.14
N ILE A 264 1.17 7.23 1.85
CA ILE A 264 0.26 8.02 1.01
C ILE A 264 -1.18 7.73 1.42
N ASN A 265 -1.96 8.80 1.54
CA ASN A 265 -3.37 8.67 1.88
C ASN A 265 -4.13 8.03 0.70
N PRO A 266 -4.92 6.96 0.93
CA PRO A 266 -5.70 6.29 -0.12
C PRO A 266 -6.56 7.22 -0.99
N SER A 267 -7.08 8.31 -0.41
CA SER A 267 -7.94 9.26 -1.12
C SER A 267 -7.22 10.08 -2.20
N GLU A 268 -5.89 10.14 -2.16
CA GLU A 268 -5.02 10.85 -3.11
C GLU A 268 -4.69 10.02 -4.34
N ILE A 269 -5.02 8.72 -4.34
CA ILE A 269 -4.58 7.78 -5.37
C ILE A 269 -5.63 7.63 -6.45
N GLU A 270 -5.19 7.81 -7.69
CA GLU A 270 -5.98 7.56 -8.89
C GLU A 270 -5.90 6.07 -9.26
N SER A 271 -4.69 5.49 -9.21
CA SER A 271 -4.49 4.07 -9.47
C SER A 271 -3.18 3.52 -8.88
N ILE A 272 -3.20 2.22 -8.62
CA ILE A 272 -2.03 1.39 -8.30
C ILE A 272 -1.87 0.40 -9.44
N THR A 273 -0.72 0.41 -10.09
CA THR A 273 -0.41 -0.45 -11.23
C THR A 273 0.79 -1.33 -10.90
N VAL A 274 0.63 -2.65 -10.98
CA VAL A 274 1.70 -3.61 -10.75
C VAL A 274 2.25 -4.11 -12.08
N LEU A 275 3.54 -3.90 -12.30
CA LEU A 275 4.29 -4.32 -13.47
C LEU A 275 5.02 -5.63 -13.16
N LYS A 276 4.65 -6.69 -13.89
CA LYS A 276 5.04 -8.08 -13.55
C LYS A 276 6.06 -8.69 -14.51
N ASP A 277 6.07 -8.28 -15.78
CA ASP A 277 6.87 -8.89 -16.83
C ASP A 277 8.10 -8.06 -17.25
N ALA A 278 8.98 -8.65 -18.05
CA ALA A 278 10.24 -8.01 -18.41
C ALA A 278 10.04 -6.68 -19.16
N ALA A 279 9.08 -6.63 -20.09
CA ALA A 279 8.86 -5.46 -20.95
C ALA A 279 8.29 -4.26 -20.18
N ALA A 280 7.36 -4.48 -19.23
CA ALA A 280 6.85 -3.40 -18.40
C ALA A 280 7.88 -2.86 -17.42
N ILE A 281 8.77 -3.72 -16.90
CA ILE A 281 9.71 -3.32 -15.85
C ILE A 281 11.07 -2.84 -16.39
N ALA A 282 11.42 -3.17 -17.63
CA ALA A 282 12.68 -2.74 -18.25
C ALA A 282 12.96 -1.23 -18.17
N PRO A 283 11.97 -0.32 -18.31
CA PRO A 283 12.18 1.12 -18.09
C PRO A 283 12.73 1.47 -16.70
N TYR A 284 12.55 0.64 -15.68
CA TYR A 284 13.03 0.88 -14.32
C TYR A 284 14.32 0.13 -13.96
N GLY A 285 14.80 -0.77 -14.82
CA GLY A 285 16.09 -1.46 -14.69
C GLY A 285 16.39 -2.07 -13.32
N LEU A 286 17.36 -1.47 -12.63
CA LEU A 286 18.12 -1.94 -11.45
C LEU A 286 17.35 -2.22 -10.15
N ALA A 287 16.06 -1.89 -10.09
CA ALA A 287 15.18 -2.31 -8.99
C ALA A 287 13.88 -2.96 -9.50
N GLY A 288 13.75 -3.13 -10.81
CA GLY A 288 12.62 -3.80 -11.46
C GLY A 288 12.65 -5.33 -11.39
N ALA A 289 13.81 -5.88 -11.02
CA ALA A 289 14.03 -7.29 -10.76
C ALA A 289 12.89 -7.97 -9.98
N ASN A 290 12.36 -7.33 -8.94
CA ASN A 290 11.35 -7.90 -8.05
C ASN A 290 9.91 -7.42 -8.37
N GLY A 291 9.71 -6.86 -9.57
CA GLY A 291 8.47 -6.18 -9.96
C GLY A 291 8.45 -4.71 -9.57
N VAL A 292 7.51 -3.95 -10.15
CA VAL A 292 7.31 -2.53 -9.85
C VAL A 292 5.87 -2.26 -9.45
N ILE A 293 5.67 -1.46 -8.41
CA ILE A 293 4.38 -0.93 -7.99
C ILE A 293 4.37 0.57 -8.33
N LEU A 294 3.57 0.94 -9.33
CA LEU A 294 3.41 2.30 -9.81
C LEU A 294 2.15 2.92 -9.23
N ILE A 295 2.32 3.99 -8.48
CA ILE A 295 1.26 4.80 -7.88
C ILE A 295 1.09 6.06 -8.71
N THR A 296 -0.12 6.28 -9.21
CA THR A 296 -0.53 7.53 -9.86
C THR A 296 -1.47 8.27 -8.95
N THR A 297 -1.20 9.55 -8.68
CA THR A 297 -2.08 10.37 -7.84
C THR A 297 -3.08 11.21 -8.63
N LYS A 298 -4.18 11.56 -7.96
CA LYS A 298 -5.27 12.33 -8.54
C LYS A 298 -4.79 13.72 -8.95
N ARG A 299 -5.22 14.16 -10.13
CA ARG A 299 -5.01 15.52 -10.64
C ARG A 299 -6.33 16.27 -10.75
N GLY A 300 -6.25 17.60 -10.80
CA GLY A 300 -7.43 18.45 -10.93
C GLY A 300 -8.16 18.24 -12.24
N LYS A 301 -9.48 18.40 -12.22
CA LYS A 301 -10.34 18.33 -13.41
C LYS A 301 -10.89 19.72 -13.72
N GLU A 302 -11.16 19.98 -15.00
CA GLU A 302 -11.85 21.21 -15.40
C GLU A 302 -13.29 21.21 -14.86
N GLY A 303 -13.75 22.36 -14.40
CA GLY A 303 -15.11 22.54 -13.90
C GLY A 303 -15.16 23.18 -12.51
N LYS A 304 -16.34 23.11 -11.91
CA LYS A 304 -16.59 23.64 -10.57
C LYS A 304 -15.69 22.94 -9.56
N VAL A 305 -15.25 23.69 -8.56
CA VAL A 305 -14.54 23.11 -7.41
C VAL A 305 -15.50 22.18 -6.68
N GLN A 306 -15.11 20.92 -6.55
CA GLN A 306 -15.78 19.90 -5.76
C GLN A 306 -15.00 19.71 -4.47
N MET A 307 -15.74 19.60 -3.36
CA MET A 307 -15.18 19.26 -2.05
C MET A 307 -15.71 17.89 -1.63
N ASN A 308 -14.82 16.99 -1.25
CA ASN A 308 -15.20 15.70 -0.66
C ASN A 308 -14.67 15.63 0.78
N PHE A 309 -15.55 15.30 1.72
CA PHE A 309 -15.22 15.00 3.10
C PHE A 309 -15.56 13.55 3.41
N ASP A 310 -14.55 12.77 3.76
CA ASP A 310 -14.65 11.36 4.15
C ASP A 310 -14.18 11.21 5.59
N THR A 311 -14.98 10.53 6.41
CA THR A 311 -14.64 10.28 7.81
C THR A 311 -15.18 8.93 8.25
N TRP A 312 -14.46 8.26 9.14
CA TRP A 312 -14.98 7.10 9.85
C TRP A 312 -14.38 6.98 11.25
N TYR A 313 -15.15 6.31 12.12
CA TYR A 313 -14.75 5.88 13.45
C TYR A 313 -14.83 4.36 13.49
N GLY A 314 -13.79 3.72 14.02
CA GLY A 314 -13.75 2.28 14.14
C GLY A 314 -13.12 1.79 15.44
N ILE A 315 -13.37 0.52 15.72
CA ILE A 315 -12.92 -0.20 16.92
C ILE A 315 -12.09 -1.40 16.49
N GLN A 316 -10.93 -1.56 17.11
CA GLN A 316 -9.96 -2.61 16.81
C GLN A 316 -9.93 -3.68 17.91
N ARG A 317 -9.80 -4.95 17.50
CA ARG A 317 -9.57 -6.09 18.41
C ARG A 317 -8.76 -7.19 17.72
N PRO A 318 -8.02 -8.05 18.43
CA PRO A 318 -7.30 -9.15 17.79
C PRO A 318 -8.20 -10.06 16.93
N THR A 319 -7.68 -10.49 15.78
CA THR A 319 -8.32 -11.47 14.88
C THR A 319 -8.50 -12.81 15.55
N GLN A 320 -7.45 -13.24 16.24
CA GLN A 320 -7.28 -14.51 16.93
C GLN A 320 -6.19 -14.30 18.01
N TYR A 321 -6.34 -14.97 19.14
CA TYR A 321 -5.35 -14.98 20.21
C TYR A 321 -5.39 -16.33 20.93
N PRO A 322 -4.26 -16.83 21.45
CA PRO A 322 -4.23 -18.09 22.18
C PRO A 322 -5.02 -18.00 23.49
N ASP A 323 -5.64 -19.11 23.83
CA ASP A 323 -6.30 -19.32 25.12
C ASP A 323 -5.34 -20.02 26.07
N TYR A 324 -5.07 -19.41 27.23
CA TYR A 324 -4.08 -19.88 28.19
C TYR A 324 -4.76 -20.45 29.43
N LEU A 325 -4.06 -21.37 30.09
CA LEU A 325 -4.48 -21.87 31.40
C LEU A 325 -4.51 -20.77 32.45
N ASN A 326 -5.52 -20.82 33.33
CA ASN A 326 -5.55 -20.01 34.54
C ASN A 326 -4.56 -20.55 35.60
N ALA A 327 -4.41 -19.86 36.73
CA ALA A 327 -3.44 -20.23 37.76
C ALA A 327 -3.69 -21.63 38.35
N TYR A 328 -4.96 -21.96 38.65
CA TYR A 328 -5.35 -23.28 39.15
C TYR A 328 -5.01 -24.40 38.15
N GLU A 329 -5.43 -24.25 36.89
CA GLU A 329 -5.17 -25.21 35.82
C GLU A 329 -3.66 -25.37 35.59
N PHE A 330 -2.91 -24.26 35.60
CA PHE A 330 -1.45 -24.27 35.47
C PHE A 330 -0.79 -25.03 36.62
N ALA A 331 -1.13 -24.72 37.87
CA ALA A 331 -0.57 -25.37 39.06
C ALA A 331 -0.91 -26.87 39.10
N LYS A 332 -2.17 -27.23 38.79
CA LYS A 332 -2.61 -28.63 38.68
C LYS A 332 -1.85 -29.36 37.57
N THR A 333 -1.64 -28.72 36.44
CA THR A 333 -0.90 -29.29 35.31
C THR A 333 0.59 -29.45 35.65
N LEU A 334 1.18 -28.54 36.43
CA LEU A 334 2.56 -28.68 36.90
C LEU A 334 2.71 -29.84 37.89
N ASN A 335 1.73 -30.07 38.77
CA ASN A 335 1.71 -31.27 39.62
C ASN A 335 1.66 -32.55 38.79
N ALA A 336 0.81 -32.60 37.76
CA ALA A 336 0.75 -33.75 36.85
C ALA A 336 2.06 -33.94 36.08
N ALA A 337 2.69 -32.85 35.62
CA ALA A 337 3.99 -32.88 34.97
C ALA A 337 5.11 -33.39 35.90
N ASN A 338 5.13 -32.92 37.15
CA ASN A 338 6.06 -33.42 38.17
C ASN A 338 5.86 -34.91 38.43
N ALA A 339 4.61 -35.39 38.52
CA ALA A 339 4.32 -36.81 38.66
C ALA A 339 4.86 -37.63 37.48
N ASN A 340 4.69 -37.15 36.24
CA ASN A 340 5.26 -37.78 35.05
C ASN A 340 6.80 -37.80 35.08
N ALA A 341 7.44 -36.82 35.72
CA ALA A 341 8.89 -36.75 35.88
C ALA A 341 9.42 -37.49 37.13
N GLY A 342 8.55 -38.12 37.93
CA GLY A 342 8.93 -38.76 39.20
C GLY A 342 9.32 -37.78 40.32
N LEU A 343 8.85 -36.54 40.23
CA LEU A 343 9.09 -35.47 41.20
C LEU A 343 7.90 -35.31 42.16
N ALA A 344 8.17 -34.75 43.34
CA ALA A 344 7.13 -34.35 44.28
C ALA A 344 6.22 -33.25 43.67
N PRO A 345 4.93 -33.18 44.05
CA PRO A 345 4.04 -32.11 43.60
C PRO A 345 4.60 -30.74 43.97
N ALA A 346 4.48 -29.77 43.05
CA ALA A 346 4.90 -28.39 43.28
C ALA A 346 3.94 -27.62 44.19
N TYR A 347 2.66 -28.02 44.23
CA TYR A 347 1.59 -27.39 45.00
C TYR A 347 0.81 -28.43 45.81
N THR A 348 0.42 -28.09 47.03
CA THR A 348 -0.47 -28.92 47.86
C THR A 348 -1.94 -28.76 47.45
N ASP A 349 -2.82 -29.68 47.87
CA ASP A 349 -4.26 -29.59 47.60
C ASP A 349 -4.89 -28.32 48.19
N GLU A 350 -4.41 -27.86 49.35
CA GLU A 350 -4.85 -26.61 49.97
C GLU A 350 -4.48 -25.39 49.10
N GLN A 351 -3.26 -25.36 48.56
CA GLN A 351 -2.81 -24.28 47.67
C GLN A 351 -3.58 -24.27 46.35
N LEU A 352 -3.87 -25.46 45.81
CA LEU A 352 -4.73 -25.60 44.63
C LEU A 352 -6.14 -25.09 44.91
N GLU A 353 -6.71 -25.38 46.08
CA GLU A 353 -8.03 -24.86 46.45
C GLU A 353 -8.03 -23.32 46.55
N LYS A 354 -6.98 -22.72 47.13
CA LYS A 354 -6.84 -21.26 47.20
C LYS A 354 -6.79 -20.59 45.82
N TYR A 355 -6.10 -21.19 44.83
CA TYR A 355 -6.15 -20.72 43.44
C TYR A 355 -7.54 -20.88 42.82
N ARG A 356 -8.33 -21.86 43.25
CA ARG A 356 -9.66 -22.17 42.68
C ARG A 356 -10.77 -21.29 43.26
N ASP A 357 -10.75 -21.05 44.57
CA ASP A 357 -11.78 -20.29 45.28
C ASP A 357 -11.45 -18.80 45.46
N HIS A 358 -10.21 -18.41 45.14
CA HIS A 358 -9.67 -17.05 45.28
C HIS A 358 -9.79 -16.49 46.71
N SER A 359 -9.71 -17.35 47.72
CA SER A 359 -9.79 -16.97 49.14
C SER A 359 -8.60 -16.15 49.63
N ASP A 360 -7.44 -16.26 48.98
CA ASP A 360 -6.21 -15.53 49.28
C ASP A 360 -5.50 -15.09 47.98
N PRO A 361 -6.02 -14.05 47.30
CA PRO A 361 -5.54 -13.65 45.97
C PRO A 361 -4.15 -12.98 45.98
N ASP A 362 -3.66 -12.59 47.16
CA ASP A 362 -2.35 -11.94 47.31
C ASP A 362 -1.20 -12.96 47.42
N HIS A 363 -1.48 -14.19 47.88
CA HIS A 363 -0.53 -15.31 47.81
C HIS A 363 -0.80 -16.26 46.63
N TYR A 364 -2.04 -16.30 46.15
CA TYR A 364 -2.50 -17.20 45.10
C TYR A 364 -3.25 -16.43 43.99
N PRO A 365 -2.56 -15.53 43.25
CA PRO A 365 -3.19 -14.70 42.23
C PRO A 365 -3.69 -15.53 41.05
N ASP A 366 -4.72 -15.05 40.35
CA ASP A 366 -5.21 -15.63 39.10
C ASP A 366 -5.63 -14.55 38.10
N HIS A 367 -4.65 -13.82 37.58
CA HIS A 367 -4.89 -12.74 36.62
C HIS A 367 -5.00 -13.26 35.18
N ASP A 368 -6.03 -12.83 34.45
CA ASP A 368 -6.08 -12.97 33.00
C ASP A 368 -5.34 -11.80 32.36
N TRP A 369 -4.00 -11.91 32.29
CA TRP A 369 -3.15 -10.85 31.75
C TRP A 369 -3.56 -10.38 30.35
N MET A 370 -4.13 -11.26 29.53
CA MET A 370 -4.53 -10.89 28.18
C MET A 370 -5.71 -9.92 28.23
N LYS A 371 -6.72 -10.20 29.05
CA LYS A 371 -7.92 -9.36 29.19
C LYS A 371 -7.72 -8.15 30.11
N GLU A 372 -6.82 -8.26 31.09
CA GLU A 372 -6.57 -7.19 32.06
C GLU A 372 -5.58 -6.13 31.56
N VAL A 373 -4.65 -6.50 30.66
CA VAL A 373 -3.65 -5.58 30.12
C VAL A 373 -4.08 -5.04 28.76
N LEU A 374 -4.73 -5.83 27.90
CA LEU A 374 -5.06 -5.42 26.54
C LEU A 374 -6.51 -4.96 26.38
N ASP A 375 -6.67 -3.78 25.79
CA ASP A 375 -7.93 -3.23 25.30
C ASP A 375 -8.33 -3.88 23.97
N PHE A 376 -9.41 -4.65 23.99
CA PHE A 376 -10.04 -5.25 22.81
C PHE A 376 -11.11 -4.36 22.17
N SER A 377 -11.13 -3.07 22.51
CA SER A 377 -12.00 -2.05 21.93
C SER A 377 -11.23 -0.78 21.56
N ALA A 378 -9.97 -0.91 21.14
CA ALA A 378 -9.09 0.23 20.86
C ALA A 378 -9.61 1.09 19.68
N PRO A 379 -9.84 2.40 19.87
CA PRO A 379 -10.39 3.27 18.84
C PRO A 379 -9.43 3.57 17.70
N MET A 380 -9.98 3.76 16.51
CA MET A 380 -9.29 4.20 15.31
C MET A 380 -10.16 5.19 14.55
N THR A 381 -9.59 6.26 14.03
CA THR A 381 -10.36 7.26 13.25
C THR A 381 -9.57 7.73 12.04
N ARG A 382 -10.29 8.07 10.97
CA ARG A 382 -9.72 8.74 9.80
C ARG A 382 -10.62 9.89 9.40
N GLN A 383 -10.01 11.01 9.03
CA GLN A 383 -10.67 12.14 8.41
C GLN A 383 -9.89 12.52 7.17
N ASN A 384 -10.60 12.83 6.10
CA ASN A 384 -9.99 13.20 4.84
C ASN A 384 -10.84 14.25 4.12
N LEU A 385 -10.21 15.36 3.75
CA LEU A 385 -10.81 16.47 3.04
C LEU A 385 -10.08 16.67 1.73
N THR A 386 -10.78 16.61 0.60
CA THR A 386 -10.21 16.87 -0.72
C THR A 386 -10.93 17.97 -1.45
N PHE A 387 -10.18 18.69 -2.29
CA PHE A 387 -10.66 19.71 -3.20
C PHE A 387 -10.14 19.41 -4.59
N SER A 388 -11.01 19.43 -5.59
CA SER A 388 -10.62 19.25 -6.99
C SER A 388 -11.40 20.20 -7.87
N GLY A 389 -10.75 20.84 -8.83
CA GLY A 389 -11.41 21.69 -9.80
C GLY A 389 -10.43 22.53 -10.60
N GLY A 390 -10.96 23.46 -11.38
CA GLY A 390 -10.15 24.41 -12.13
C GLY A 390 -10.76 24.82 -13.45
N SER A 391 -9.99 25.60 -14.21
CA SER A 391 -10.32 26.00 -15.58
C SER A 391 -9.44 25.24 -16.59
N ASP A 392 -9.64 25.53 -17.86
CA ASP A 392 -8.78 25.12 -18.96
C ASP A 392 -7.32 25.59 -18.81
N LYS A 393 -7.07 26.64 -18.00
CA LYS A 393 -5.73 27.18 -17.76
C LYS A 393 -5.04 26.62 -16.51
N VAL A 394 -5.78 26.44 -15.43
CA VAL A 394 -5.24 25.98 -14.15
C VAL A 394 -6.18 24.95 -13.56
N ARG A 395 -5.66 23.74 -13.33
CA ARG A 395 -6.35 22.64 -12.66
C ARG A 395 -5.62 22.32 -11.38
N PHE A 396 -6.35 22.03 -10.31
CA PHE A 396 -5.75 21.68 -9.03
C PHE A 396 -6.49 20.54 -8.35
N PHE A 397 -5.72 19.79 -7.57
CA PHE A 397 -6.20 18.82 -6.59
C PHE A 397 -5.46 19.09 -5.28
N SER A 398 -6.17 19.14 -4.16
CA SER A 398 -5.59 19.25 -2.83
C SER A 398 -6.26 18.28 -1.87
N SER A 399 -5.51 17.71 -0.94
CA SER A 399 -5.97 16.73 0.05
C SER A 399 -5.34 17.01 1.41
N LEU A 400 -6.14 16.90 2.46
CA LEU A 400 -5.73 16.93 3.86
C LEU A 400 -6.27 15.68 4.53
N GLY A 401 -5.39 14.90 5.17
CA GLY A 401 -5.73 13.67 5.85
C GLY A 401 -5.25 13.65 7.28
N HIS A 402 -6.02 12.99 8.15
CA HIS A 402 -5.59 12.61 9.49
C HIS A 402 -6.04 11.17 9.76
N LEU A 403 -5.12 10.37 10.29
CA LEU A 403 -5.36 9.02 10.79
C LEU A 403 -4.89 8.97 12.24
N TYR A 404 -5.73 8.45 13.13
CA TYR A 404 -5.39 8.17 14.52
C TYR A 404 -5.67 6.70 14.82
N GLN A 405 -4.71 6.03 15.43
CA GLN A 405 -4.80 4.66 15.92
C GLN A 405 -4.36 4.59 17.37
N GLN A 406 -5.22 4.05 18.22
CA GLN A 406 -4.81 3.56 19.55
C GLN A 406 -4.34 2.10 19.42
N GLY A 407 -3.30 1.74 20.17
CA GLY A 407 -2.92 0.35 20.37
C GLY A 407 -3.85 -0.36 21.36
N SER A 408 -3.61 -1.65 21.56
CA SER A 408 -4.30 -2.44 22.58
C SER A 408 -3.88 -2.05 24.00
N VAL A 409 -2.91 -1.15 24.16
CA VAL A 409 -2.77 -0.35 25.37
C VAL A 409 -2.81 1.12 24.95
N ASP A 410 -3.47 1.96 25.72
CA ASP A 410 -3.66 3.38 25.43
C ASP A 410 -2.35 4.20 25.48
N ALA A 411 -1.30 3.66 26.11
CA ALA A 411 0.06 4.20 26.05
C ALA A 411 0.69 4.10 24.64
N ILE A 412 0.20 3.18 23.80
CA ILE A 412 0.63 3.04 22.41
C ILE A 412 -0.33 3.81 21.50
N LYS A 413 0.19 4.81 20.80
CA LYS A 413 -0.60 5.68 19.92
C LYS A 413 0.16 5.98 18.63
N PHE A 414 -0.56 6.00 17.53
CA PHE A 414 -0.03 6.41 16.23
C PHE A 414 -0.96 7.46 15.59
N SER A 415 -0.37 8.56 15.15
CA SER A 415 -1.05 9.60 14.38
C SER A 415 -0.31 9.88 13.10
N ARG A 416 -1.02 9.99 11.98
CA ARG A 416 -0.49 10.39 10.68
C ARG A 416 -1.29 11.54 10.11
N TYR A 417 -0.60 12.61 9.73
CA TYR A 417 -1.14 13.75 9.00
C TYR A 417 -0.61 13.72 7.57
N ASN A 418 -1.51 13.88 6.60
CA ASN A 418 -1.17 13.89 5.19
C ASN A 418 -1.59 15.23 4.56
N LEU A 419 -0.74 15.74 3.68
CA LEU A 419 -1.02 16.87 2.80
C LEU A 419 -0.64 16.45 1.39
N ALA A 420 -1.52 16.68 0.42
CA ALA A 420 -1.15 16.63 -0.99
C ALA A 420 -1.71 17.82 -1.73
N SER A 421 -0.94 18.36 -2.67
CA SER A 421 -1.38 19.41 -3.59
C SER A 421 -0.72 19.19 -4.95
N ASN A 422 -1.53 19.04 -5.97
CA ASN A 422 -1.12 18.88 -7.37
C ASN A 422 -1.73 20.03 -8.16
N VAL A 423 -0.91 20.83 -8.83
CA VAL A 423 -1.36 21.98 -9.63
C VAL A 423 -0.81 21.85 -11.04
N ASP A 424 -1.69 21.83 -12.04
CA ASP A 424 -1.35 21.81 -13.45
C ASP A 424 -1.71 23.15 -14.10
N ILE A 425 -0.74 23.79 -14.73
CA ILE A 425 -0.89 25.06 -15.43
C ILE A 425 -0.63 24.82 -16.90
N ASN A 426 -1.65 25.02 -17.74
CA ASN A 426 -1.50 25.15 -19.18
C ASN A 426 -0.90 26.53 -19.49
N ALA A 427 0.42 26.68 -19.27
CA ALA A 427 1.14 27.95 -19.40
C ALA A 427 1.05 28.52 -20.82
N THR A 428 1.02 27.63 -21.82
CA THR A 428 0.68 27.95 -23.20
C THR A 428 -0.20 26.83 -23.79
N LYS A 429 -0.61 26.94 -25.06
CA LYS A 429 -1.33 25.85 -25.76
C LYS A 429 -0.48 24.59 -25.95
N SER A 430 0.85 24.69 -25.87
CA SER A 430 1.80 23.59 -26.07
C SER A 430 2.66 23.29 -24.86
N THR A 431 2.56 24.08 -23.78
CA THR A 431 3.37 23.96 -22.57
C THR A 431 2.50 23.72 -21.35
N ILE A 432 2.78 22.64 -20.63
CA ILE A 432 2.18 22.33 -19.33
C ILE A 432 3.26 22.40 -18.25
N VAL A 433 2.98 23.12 -17.17
CA VAL A 433 3.81 23.17 -15.97
C VAL A 433 3.03 22.58 -14.82
N SER A 434 3.57 21.55 -14.18
CA SER A 434 2.95 20.89 -13.03
C SER A 434 3.81 21.00 -11.79
N LEU A 435 3.19 21.32 -10.66
CA LEU A 435 3.80 21.32 -9.34
C LEU A 435 3.06 20.35 -8.44
N ASP A 436 3.76 19.33 -7.94
CA ASP A 436 3.23 18.34 -7.03
C ASP A 436 3.97 18.43 -5.68
N ILE A 437 3.23 18.59 -4.59
CA ILE A 437 3.74 18.67 -3.21
C ILE A 437 2.98 17.66 -2.36
N LYS A 438 3.71 16.79 -1.66
CA LYS A 438 3.13 15.81 -0.74
C LYS A 438 3.91 15.81 0.57
N GLY A 439 3.20 15.89 1.69
CA GLY A 439 3.76 15.91 3.02
C GLY A 439 3.12 14.84 3.90
N THR A 440 3.93 14.18 4.72
CA THR A 440 3.44 13.29 5.77
C THR A 440 4.17 13.59 7.07
N LEU A 441 3.42 13.70 8.16
CA LEU A 441 3.94 13.74 9.53
C LEU A 441 3.34 12.56 10.29
N GLU A 442 4.20 11.67 10.75
CA GLU A 442 3.86 10.56 11.63
C GLU A 442 4.39 10.83 13.03
N VAL A 443 3.57 10.48 14.02
CA VAL A 443 3.93 10.53 15.43
C VAL A 443 3.54 9.20 16.06
N THR A 444 4.54 8.43 16.46
CA THR A 444 4.36 7.19 17.23
C THR A 444 4.74 7.46 18.68
N LYS A 445 3.88 7.05 19.61
CA LYS A 445 4.15 7.09 21.04
C LYS A 445 4.07 5.67 21.59
N ASN A 446 5.08 5.31 22.38
CA ASN A 446 5.15 4.05 23.12
C ASN A 446 5.57 4.35 24.57
N PRO A 447 5.44 3.38 25.50
CA PRO A 447 6.09 3.47 26.80
C PRO A 447 7.62 3.64 26.69
N GLY A 448 8.26 4.14 27.74
CA GLY A 448 9.71 4.36 27.75
C GLY A 448 10.50 3.04 27.73
N SER A 449 10.01 2.00 28.39
CA SER A 449 10.71 0.71 28.55
C SER A 449 10.10 -0.48 27.80
N GLN A 450 9.03 -0.28 27.03
CA GLN A 450 8.34 -1.34 26.29
C GLN A 450 7.95 -0.91 24.88
N SER A 451 7.93 -1.88 23.96
CA SER A 451 7.26 -1.79 22.66
C SER A 451 5.95 -2.58 22.69
N GLY A 452 5.10 -2.43 21.66
CA GLY A 452 3.89 -3.25 21.54
C GLY A 452 4.21 -4.75 21.55
N ASN A 453 5.23 -5.19 20.80
CA ASN A 453 5.70 -6.58 20.83
C ASN A 453 6.24 -7.02 22.20
N GLY A 454 6.88 -6.12 22.96
CA GLY A 454 7.35 -6.39 24.33
C GLY A 454 6.20 -6.64 25.31
N ILE A 455 5.12 -5.86 25.20
CA ILE A 455 3.89 -6.05 25.98
C ILE A 455 3.24 -7.39 25.62
N TYR A 456 3.05 -7.67 24.33
CA TYR A 456 2.48 -8.96 23.88
C TYR A 456 3.33 -10.15 24.33
N THR A 457 4.65 -10.02 24.27
CA THR A 457 5.58 -11.03 24.80
C THR A 457 5.33 -11.28 26.30
N SER A 458 5.12 -10.22 27.07
CA SER A 458 4.92 -10.34 28.52
C SER A 458 3.60 -11.02 28.87
N VAL A 459 2.50 -10.68 28.19
CA VAL A 459 1.16 -11.28 28.45
C VAL A 459 1.03 -12.72 27.95
N THR A 460 1.79 -13.08 26.91
CA THR A 460 1.81 -14.44 26.35
C THR A 460 2.76 -15.37 27.08
N LYS A 461 3.84 -14.85 27.65
CA LYS A 461 4.88 -15.67 28.29
C LYS A 461 4.61 -15.98 29.76
N ASN A 462 4.26 -15.01 30.60
CA ASN A 462 4.39 -15.17 32.07
C ASN A 462 3.12 -15.74 32.73
N PRO A 463 3.17 -16.91 33.42
CA PRO A 463 1.99 -17.48 34.07
C PRO A 463 1.51 -16.62 35.24
N PRO A 464 0.19 -16.61 35.54
CA PRO A 464 -0.38 -15.77 36.59
C PRO A 464 -0.14 -16.34 37.99
N LEU A 465 1.12 -16.63 38.34
CA LEU A 465 1.52 -17.13 39.65
C LEU A 465 2.07 -16.00 40.52
N LEU A 466 2.32 -16.26 41.80
CA LEU A 466 2.78 -15.28 42.79
C LEU A 466 3.98 -14.44 42.33
N ASN A 467 5.03 -15.07 41.79
CA ASN A 467 6.23 -14.39 41.28
C ASN A 467 5.97 -13.49 40.05
N ASN A 468 4.76 -13.54 39.52
CA ASN A 468 4.27 -12.84 38.36
C ASN A 468 2.96 -12.10 38.70
N GLN A 469 2.70 -11.75 39.95
CA GLN A 469 1.46 -11.07 40.32
C GLN A 469 1.32 -9.73 39.56
N LEU A 470 0.20 -9.53 38.86
CA LEU A 470 -0.01 -8.32 38.05
C LEU A 470 -0.33 -7.13 38.96
N ARG A 471 -1.25 -7.33 39.91
CA ARG A 471 -1.60 -6.38 40.97
C ARG A 471 -1.96 -7.13 42.25
N PHE A 472 -1.70 -6.52 43.40
CA PHE A 472 -2.23 -6.97 44.68
C PHE A 472 -3.66 -6.48 44.88
N SER A 473 -4.36 -7.04 45.86
CA SER A 473 -5.73 -6.69 46.25
C SER A 473 -5.90 -5.19 46.55
N ASN A 474 -4.85 -4.53 47.03
CA ASN A 474 -4.79 -3.09 47.29
C ASN A 474 -4.47 -2.24 46.04
N GLY A 475 -4.27 -2.85 44.87
CA GLY A 475 -4.00 -2.20 43.60
C GLY A 475 -2.51 -1.98 43.26
N LEU A 476 -1.59 -2.26 44.20
CA LEU A 476 -0.15 -2.10 43.98
C LEU A 476 0.35 -3.09 42.92
N PRO A 477 1.29 -2.71 42.03
CA PRO A 477 1.81 -3.59 41.00
C PRO A 477 2.77 -4.64 41.59
N GLY A 478 2.48 -5.92 41.37
CA GLY A 478 3.34 -7.03 41.83
C GLY A 478 4.46 -7.39 40.88
N ASN A 479 4.42 -6.88 39.65
CA ASN A 479 5.42 -7.15 38.61
C ASN A 479 5.67 -5.90 37.74
N THR A 480 6.62 -6.03 36.83
CA THR A 480 7.07 -4.90 36.02
C THR A 480 6.13 -4.52 34.88
N LEU A 481 5.15 -5.35 34.49
CA LEU A 481 4.42 -5.16 33.24
C LEU A 481 3.62 -3.86 33.23
N LEU A 482 2.70 -3.66 34.18
CA LEU A 482 1.86 -2.45 34.20
C LEU A 482 2.68 -1.17 34.45
N PRO A 483 3.60 -1.12 35.43
CA PRO A 483 4.49 0.03 35.59
C PRO A 483 5.36 0.30 34.36
N SER A 484 5.82 -0.74 33.65
CA SER A 484 6.59 -0.56 32.42
C SER A 484 5.77 0.09 31.30
N ILE A 485 4.44 -0.02 31.31
CA ILE A 485 3.55 0.62 30.35
C ILE A 485 3.24 2.07 30.75
N TYR A 486 2.99 2.30 32.04
CA TYR A 486 2.38 3.56 32.52
C TYR A 486 3.32 4.50 33.27
N GLU A 487 4.41 4.00 33.84
CA GLU A 487 5.31 4.73 34.75
C GLU A 487 6.76 4.81 34.24
N SER A 488 7.09 4.11 33.14
CA SER A 488 8.46 4.03 32.63
C SER A 488 8.91 5.20 31.76
N GLY A 489 8.17 6.30 31.76
CA GLY A 489 8.37 7.40 30.82
C GLY A 489 7.78 7.07 29.45
N TYR A 490 8.41 7.57 28.39
CA TYR A 490 7.84 7.46 27.05
C TYR A 490 8.91 7.39 25.96
N THR A 491 8.53 6.79 24.84
CA THR A 491 9.26 6.83 23.58
C THR A 491 8.41 7.57 22.56
N ARG A 492 9.01 8.51 21.82
CA ARG A 492 8.39 9.23 20.72
C ARG A 492 9.26 9.13 19.47
N ASP A 493 8.69 8.55 18.42
CA ASP A 493 9.29 8.51 17.08
C ASP A 493 8.42 9.36 16.15
N ASN A 494 9.01 10.44 15.61
CA ASN A 494 8.36 11.25 14.59
C ASN A 494 9.05 11.06 13.25
N LYS A 495 8.28 10.76 12.20
CA LYS A 495 8.77 10.64 10.83
C LYS A 495 8.11 11.68 9.96
N ASN A 496 8.92 12.47 9.28
CA ASN A 496 8.45 13.55 8.43
C ASN A 496 8.95 13.32 7.02
N MET A 497 8.05 13.36 6.05
CA MET A 497 8.36 13.19 4.64
C MET A 497 7.79 14.37 3.85
N LEU A 498 8.58 14.95 2.98
CA LEU A 498 8.18 15.99 2.04
C LEU A 498 8.68 15.61 0.65
N PHE A 499 7.74 15.37 -0.26
CA PHE A 499 8.01 15.13 -1.67
C PHE A 499 7.59 16.36 -2.46
N THR A 500 8.51 16.89 -3.26
CA THR A 500 8.24 18.00 -4.16
C THR A 500 8.69 17.64 -5.57
N GLN A 501 7.89 18.02 -6.57
CA GLN A 501 8.15 17.69 -7.95
C GLN A 501 7.66 18.80 -8.87
N LEU A 502 8.58 19.33 -9.67
CA LEU A 502 8.29 20.26 -10.75
C LEU A 502 8.43 19.52 -12.08
N THR A 503 7.40 19.61 -12.91
CA THR A 503 7.38 19.05 -14.26
C THR A 503 7.09 20.14 -15.27
N ILE A 504 7.85 20.16 -16.36
CA ILE A 504 7.57 21.01 -17.53
C ILE A 504 7.50 20.10 -18.75
N GLU A 505 6.37 20.11 -19.45
CA GLU A 505 6.17 19.38 -20.70
C GLU A 505 5.87 20.36 -21.84
N GLN A 506 6.61 20.22 -22.93
CA GLN A 506 6.53 21.06 -24.12
C GLN A 506 6.26 20.18 -25.34
N GLN A 507 5.11 20.37 -25.97
CA GLN A 507 4.81 19.84 -27.30
C GLN A 507 5.55 20.68 -28.35
N ILE A 508 6.25 20.05 -29.29
CA ILE A 508 7.02 20.75 -30.33
C ILE A 508 6.14 20.91 -31.58
N PRO A 509 5.58 22.10 -31.86
CA PRO A 509 4.58 22.23 -32.93
C PRO A 509 5.15 21.97 -34.32
N ALA A 510 6.46 22.22 -34.50
CA ALA A 510 7.17 21.99 -35.77
C ALA A 510 7.26 20.50 -36.14
N VAL A 511 7.15 19.59 -35.17
CA VAL A 511 7.23 18.14 -35.39
C VAL A 511 6.04 17.48 -34.71
N LYS A 512 5.01 17.17 -35.49
CA LYS A 512 3.78 16.55 -34.97
C LYS A 512 4.10 15.26 -34.22
N GLY A 513 3.63 15.17 -32.97
CA GLY A 513 3.82 14.00 -32.11
C GLY A 513 5.07 14.05 -31.23
N LEU A 514 5.95 15.05 -31.39
CA LEU A 514 7.16 15.21 -30.59
C LEU A 514 6.88 16.04 -29.33
N SER A 515 7.31 15.53 -28.17
CA SER A 515 7.30 16.28 -26.90
C SER A 515 8.61 16.14 -26.13
N LEU A 516 8.95 17.21 -25.43
CA LEU A 516 10.04 17.29 -24.46
C LEU A 516 9.46 17.42 -23.08
N LYS A 517 9.98 16.67 -22.10
CA LYS A 517 9.57 16.81 -20.70
C LYS A 517 10.78 16.84 -19.78
N ALA A 518 10.79 17.77 -18.84
CA ALA A 518 11.80 17.89 -17.79
C ALA A 518 11.13 17.71 -16.43
N VAL A 519 11.74 16.93 -15.55
CA VAL A 519 11.25 16.70 -14.18
C VAL A 519 12.40 16.95 -13.20
N ALA A 520 12.12 17.75 -12.17
CA ALA A 520 12.98 17.96 -11.03
C ALA A 520 12.21 17.57 -9.75
N ALA A 521 12.69 16.57 -9.03
CA ALA A 521 12.10 16.13 -7.77
C ALA A 521 13.09 16.28 -6.61
N TYR A 522 12.60 16.80 -5.49
CA TYR A 522 13.33 16.98 -4.25
C TYR A 522 12.52 16.39 -3.10
N ASP A 523 13.03 15.30 -2.54
CA ASP A 523 12.38 14.51 -1.52
C ASP A 523 13.21 14.58 -0.23
N LYS A 524 12.67 15.21 0.81
CA LYS A 524 13.31 15.37 2.11
C LYS A 524 12.57 14.56 3.16
N ASN A 525 13.29 13.72 3.87
CA ASN A 525 12.79 12.95 4.99
C ASN A 525 13.62 13.26 6.23
N TYR A 526 12.99 13.35 7.39
CA TYR A 526 13.72 13.34 8.65
C TYR A 526 12.96 12.60 9.74
N THR A 527 13.72 11.98 10.63
CA THR A 527 13.22 11.21 11.76
C THR A 527 13.78 11.79 13.04
N THR A 528 12.95 11.89 14.07
CA THR A 528 13.38 12.25 15.43
C THR A 528 12.92 11.17 16.37
N PHE A 529 13.84 10.59 17.11
CA PHE A 529 13.56 9.65 18.18
C PHE A 529 13.89 10.32 19.52
N LYS A 530 12.99 10.23 20.49
CA LYS A 530 13.22 10.64 21.88
C LYS A 530 12.71 9.53 22.80
N GLN A 531 13.58 8.97 23.60
CA GLN A 531 13.24 7.99 24.62
C GLN A 531 13.63 8.53 25.99
N TRP A 532 12.64 8.76 26.83
CA TRP A 532 12.79 9.12 28.22
C TRP A 532 12.37 7.93 29.07
N GLN A 533 13.30 7.39 29.85
CA GLN A 533 13.03 6.27 30.74
C GLN A 533 13.16 6.71 32.18
N THR A 534 12.26 6.24 33.03
CA THR A 534 12.28 6.48 34.48
C THR A 534 12.21 5.16 35.24
N PRO A 535 12.86 5.06 36.42
CA PRO A 535 12.61 3.96 37.34
C PRO A 535 11.14 4.00 37.79
N TYR A 536 10.57 2.83 38.03
CA TYR A 536 9.20 2.66 38.52
C TYR A 536 9.18 1.64 39.65
N SER A 537 8.08 1.61 40.40
CA SER A 537 7.96 0.79 41.60
C SER A 537 7.22 -0.51 41.31
N ILE A 538 7.71 -1.60 41.91
CA ILE A 538 7.01 -2.87 42.03
C ILE A 538 6.99 -3.28 43.50
N TYR A 539 6.06 -4.14 43.87
CA TYR A 539 5.88 -4.57 45.25
C TYR A 539 5.94 -6.10 45.34
N SER A 540 6.36 -6.60 46.50
CA SER A 540 6.31 -8.01 46.86
C SER A 540 5.90 -8.14 48.33
N LEU A 541 5.30 -9.27 48.71
CA LEU A 541 5.06 -9.57 50.12
C LEU A 541 6.33 -10.10 50.78
N ASN A 542 6.63 -9.59 51.98
CA ASN A 542 7.65 -10.19 52.84
C ASN A 542 7.06 -11.35 53.67
N ALA A 543 7.85 -11.92 54.57
CA ALA A 543 7.42 -13.03 55.42
C ALA A 543 6.36 -12.66 56.47
N ASP A 544 6.13 -11.36 56.68
CA ASP A 544 5.16 -10.79 57.64
C ASP A 544 3.89 -10.25 56.92
N ASP A 545 3.67 -10.62 55.65
CA ASP A 545 2.58 -10.16 54.78
C ASP A 545 2.56 -8.63 54.55
N GLU A 546 3.70 -7.96 54.67
CA GLU A 546 3.83 -6.53 54.37
C GLU A 546 4.32 -6.31 52.92
N PHE A 547 3.74 -5.29 52.26
CA PHE A 547 4.16 -4.90 50.91
C PHE A 547 5.49 -4.14 50.95
N VAL A 548 6.53 -4.74 50.37
CA VAL A 548 7.86 -4.15 50.23
C VAL A 548 8.03 -3.58 48.82
N GLU A 549 8.34 -2.28 48.74
CA GLU A 549 8.63 -1.60 47.48
C GLU A 549 10.05 -1.91 46.99
N THR A 550 10.18 -2.23 45.70
CA THR A 550 11.46 -2.32 44.99
C THR A 550 11.41 -1.48 43.71
N LYS A 551 12.51 -0.81 43.37
CA LYS A 551 12.63 -0.10 42.09
C LYS A 551 12.98 -1.05 40.96
N ALA A 552 12.29 -0.91 39.83
CA ALA A 552 12.49 -1.68 38.61
C ALA A 552 12.68 -0.75 37.39
N GLY A 553 13.05 -1.35 36.25
CA GLY A 553 13.36 -0.62 35.03
C GLY A 553 14.81 -0.12 35.01
N VAL A 554 15.01 1.11 34.54
CA VAL A 554 16.34 1.76 34.55
C VAL A 554 16.72 2.17 35.97
N ALA A 555 18.00 2.09 36.33
CA ALA A 555 18.47 2.41 37.69
C ALA A 555 18.28 3.89 38.07
N ALA A 556 18.36 4.79 37.08
CA ALA A 556 18.12 6.21 37.19
C ALA A 556 17.50 6.72 35.88
N PRO A 557 16.84 7.89 35.87
CA PRO A 557 16.25 8.39 34.65
C PRO A 557 17.30 8.62 33.56
N SER A 558 16.94 8.29 32.33
CA SER A 558 17.82 8.36 31.16
C SER A 558 17.11 8.90 29.95
N LEU A 559 17.83 9.71 29.17
CA LEU A 559 17.37 10.24 27.90
C LEU A 559 18.24 9.72 26.76
N SER A 560 17.61 9.23 25.70
CA SER A 560 18.23 9.02 24.40
C SER A 560 17.50 9.85 23.34
N GLN A 561 18.27 10.54 22.50
CA GLN A 561 17.76 11.29 21.36
C GLN A 561 18.51 10.93 20.09
N GLU A 562 17.77 10.74 19.00
CA GLU A 562 18.32 10.52 17.67
C GLU A 562 17.68 11.48 16.67
N PHE A 563 18.49 11.94 15.72
CA PHE A 563 18.05 12.70 14.56
C PHE A 563 18.63 12.05 13.31
N GLY A 564 17.77 11.81 12.33
CA GLY A 564 18.18 11.36 11.01
C GLY A 564 17.57 12.25 9.94
N GLU A 565 18.36 12.61 8.93
CA GLU A 565 17.90 13.30 7.74
C GLU A 565 18.32 12.52 6.49
N SER A 566 17.45 12.47 5.50
CA SER A 566 17.76 11.99 4.16
C SER A 566 17.17 12.93 3.12
N VAL A 567 17.97 13.29 2.12
CA VAL A 567 17.53 14.06 0.95
C VAL A 567 17.82 13.26 -0.29
N ASN A 568 16.80 13.08 -1.14
CA ASN A 568 16.93 12.50 -2.46
C ASN A 568 16.58 13.56 -3.51
N THR A 569 17.37 13.64 -4.56
CA THR A 569 17.12 14.52 -5.71
C THR A 569 17.14 13.69 -6.98
N THR A 570 16.09 13.84 -7.78
CA THR A 570 15.95 13.14 -9.07
C THR A 570 15.73 14.16 -10.17
N LEU A 571 16.56 14.12 -11.20
CA LEU A 571 16.42 14.92 -12.42
C LEU A 571 16.17 13.97 -13.59
N GLN A 572 15.15 14.26 -14.39
CA GLN A 572 14.83 13.46 -15.58
C GLN A 572 14.58 14.36 -16.78
N GLY A 573 15.10 13.96 -17.93
CA GLY A 573 14.83 14.56 -19.23
C GLY A 573 14.24 13.53 -20.19
N TYR A 574 13.11 13.83 -20.80
CA TYR A 574 12.34 12.95 -21.66
C TYR A 574 12.27 13.51 -23.07
N LEU A 575 12.41 12.63 -24.04
CA LEU A 575 12.13 12.86 -25.46
C LEU A 575 11.10 11.82 -25.91
N THR A 576 9.90 12.25 -26.27
CA THR A 576 8.82 11.35 -26.70
C THR A 576 8.37 11.68 -28.11
N TYR A 577 8.19 10.67 -28.96
CA TYR A 577 7.61 10.83 -30.29
C TYR A 577 6.47 9.83 -30.48
N ARG A 578 5.25 10.32 -30.70
CA ARG A 578 4.06 9.49 -30.94
C ARG A 578 3.33 9.96 -32.18
N GLN A 579 3.25 9.11 -33.20
CA GLN A 579 2.58 9.45 -34.44
C GLN A 579 2.02 8.21 -35.13
N THR A 580 0.90 8.39 -35.83
CA THR A 580 0.28 7.37 -36.68
C THR A 580 0.36 7.79 -38.14
N PHE A 581 0.81 6.87 -38.99
CA PHE A 581 0.96 7.01 -40.43
C PHE A 581 0.11 5.96 -41.14
N GLY A 582 -1.10 6.34 -41.55
CA GLY A 582 -2.07 5.37 -42.07
C GLY A 582 -2.38 4.30 -41.03
N LYS A 583 -2.00 3.05 -41.32
CA LYS A 583 -2.15 1.90 -40.40
C LYS A 583 -0.97 1.70 -39.44
N HIS A 584 0.10 2.46 -39.57
CA HIS A 584 1.32 2.27 -38.77
C HIS A 584 1.34 3.24 -37.59
N GLY A 585 1.31 2.76 -36.36
CA GLY A 585 1.59 3.58 -35.18
C GLY A 585 3.04 3.43 -34.74
N ILE A 586 3.67 4.55 -34.41
CA ILE A 586 5.04 4.61 -33.89
C ILE A 586 5.02 5.37 -32.56
N ASN A 587 5.65 4.78 -31.54
CA ASN A 587 5.84 5.39 -30.24
C ASN A 587 7.30 5.19 -29.78
N ALA A 588 8.08 6.26 -29.76
CA ALA A 588 9.46 6.23 -29.28
C ALA A 588 9.60 7.10 -28.02
N LEU A 589 10.44 6.66 -27.08
CA LEU A 589 10.77 7.36 -25.86
C LEU A 589 12.25 7.16 -25.51
N ALA A 590 12.91 8.25 -25.16
CA ALA A 590 14.21 8.24 -24.51
C ALA A 590 14.15 9.06 -23.21
N VAL A 591 14.74 8.55 -22.14
CA VAL A 591 14.82 9.25 -20.85
C VAL A 591 16.26 9.20 -20.32
N ALA A 592 16.78 10.34 -19.88
CA ALA A 592 17.99 10.39 -19.05
C ALA A 592 17.58 10.70 -17.62
N GLU A 593 18.08 9.92 -16.65
CA GLU A 593 17.76 10.06 -15.23
C GLU A 593 19.04 10.14 -14.39
N LEU A 594 19.14 11.18 -13.57
CA LEU A 594 20.17 11.33 -12.55
C LEU A 594 19.50 11.34 -11.19
N ARG A 595 19.90 10.41 -10.32
CA ARG A 595 19.44 10.33 -8.93
C ARG A 595 20.63 10.45 -7.99
N GLN A 596 20.46 11.28 -6.97
CA GLN A 596 21.44 11.45 -5.90
C GLN A 596 20.73 11.42 -4.57
N GLY A 597 21.37 10.88 -3.55
CA GLY A 597 20.87 11.05 -2.19
C GLY A 597 21.99 11.15 -1.17
N LYS A 598 21.66 11.81 -0.07
CA LYS A 598 22.52 12.00 1.08
C LYS A 598 21.71 11.70 2.32
N SER A 599 22.31 11.02 3.28
CA SER A 599 21.75 10.85 4.61
C SER A 599 22.79 11.19 5.66
N ASN A 600 22.33 11.79 6.75
CA ASN A 600 23.14 12.07 7.93
C ASN A 600 22.29 11.80 9.17
N GLY A 601 22.92 11.42 10.26
CA GLY A 601 22.24 11.30 11.53
C GLY A 601 23.20 11.35 12.70
N PHE A 602 22.67 11.68 13.86
CA PHE A 602 23.37 11.64 15.12
C PHE A 602 22.47 11.08 16.21
N GLN A 603 23.12 10.57 17.25
CA GLN A 603 22.48 10.14 18.48
C GLN A 603 23.23 10.73 19.67
N ALA A 604 22.52 10.98 20.76
CA ALA A 604 23.09 11.40 22.02
C ALA A 604 22.27 10.82 23.17
N SER A 605 22.95 10.40 24.23
CA SER A 605 22.30 9.95 25.45
C SER A 605 22.93 10.58 26.70
N ARG A 606 22.12 10.61 27.75
CA ARG A 606 22.48 11.05 29.10
C ARG A 606 21.79 10.17 30.13
N LEU A 607 22.50 9.86 31.21
CA LEU A 607 22.00 9.11 32.36
C LEU A 607 21.98 10.00 33.62
N ASN A 608 21.44 9.43 34.71
CA ASN A 608 21.55 9.97 36.08
C ASN A 608 21.02 11.41 36.23
N TYR A 609 19.78 11.64 35.80
CA TYR A 609 19.12 12.94 35.96
C TYR A 609 18.70 13.18 37.41
N GLN A 610 18.92 14.42 37.89
CA GLN A 610 18.49 14.87 39.22
C GLN A 610 17.08 15.48 39.23
N VAL A 611 16.54 15.80 38.04
CA VAL A 611 15.22 16.38 37.85
C VAL A 611 14.41 15.53 36.89
N GLY A 612 13.08 15.52 37.03
CA GLY A 612 12.16 14.80 36.13
C GLY A 612 11.93 15.49 34.78
N LEU A 613 12.91 16.26 34.29
CA LEU A 613 12.85 16.99 33.01
C LEU A 613 13.77 16.32 32.00
N ASP A 614 13.23 16.01 30.84
CA ASP A 614 13.83 15.18 29.80
C ASP A 614 14.61 16.03 28.78
N GLU A 615 15.43 16.95 29.27
CA GLU A 615 16.31 17.80 28.46
C GLU A 615 17.75 17.31 28.49
N LEU A 616 18.40 17.23 27.33
CA LEU A 616 19.73 16.61 27.22
C LEU A 616 20.79 17.31 28.10
N SER A 617 20.64 18.60 28.40
CA SER A 617 21.57 19.35 29.25
C SER A 617 21.36 19.16 30.76
N LEU A 618 20.30 18.45 31.19
CA LEU A 618 19.93 18.31 32.60
C LEU A 618 20.34 16.95 33.22
N GLY A 619 20.96 16.08 32.43
CA GLY A 619 21.56 14.83 32.91
C GLY A 619 22.92 15.03 33.58
N SER A 620 23.54 13.94 34.04
CA SER A 620 24.85 13.96 34.69
C SER A 620 25.95 14.53 33.77
N SER A 621 26.90 15.26 34.38
CA SER A 621 28.09 15.79 33.71
C SER A 621 29.27 14.80 33.69
N SER A 622 29.10 13.63 34.31
CA SER A 622 30.10 12.55 34.30
C SER A 622 30.30 12.01 32.90
N LYS A 623 31.57 11.80 32.50
CA LYS A 623 31.92 11.18 31.21
C LYS A 623 31.39 9.75 31.05
N ASN A 624 31.13 9.05 32.16
CA ASN A 624 30.58 7.70 32.14
C ASN A 624 29.06 7.67 31.89
N ASP A 625 28.40 8.82 32.00
CA ASP A 625 26.93 8.96 31.92
C ASP A 625 26.49 9.64 30.63
N LEU A 626 27.40 9.81 29.67
CA LEU A 626 27.18 10.47 28.40
C LEU A 626 27.70 9.60 27.25
N ASP A 627 26.90 9.49 26.20
CA ASP A 627 27.30 8.85 24.94
C ASP A 627 26.79 9.67 23.75
N ASN A 628 27.50 9.60 22.63
CA ASN A 628 27.10 10.24 21.39
C ASN A 628 27.72 9.55 20.17
N GLY A 629 27.01 9.59 19.05
CA GLY A 629 27.45 9.00 17.80
C GLY A 629 26.87 9.70 16.59
N GLY A 630 27.37 9.37 15.41
CA GLY A 630 26.82 9.89 14.16
C GLY A 630 27.35 9.17 12.94
N SER A 631 26.61 9.27 11.85
CA SER A 631 26.99 8.68 10.57
C SER A 631 26.47 9.51 9.41
N SER A 632 27.07 9.32 8.24
CA SER A 632 26.58 9.90 6.99
C SER A 632 26.80 8.93 5.84
N SER A 633 25.99 9.06 4.80
CA SER A 633 26.10 8.28 3.57
C SER A 633 25.69 9.12 2.36
N SER A 634 26.16 8.71 1.18
CA SER A 634 25.72 9.30 -0.07
C SER A 634 25.63 8.23 -1.16
N TYR A 635 24.74 8.43 -2.11
CA TYR A 635 24.66 7.60 -3.29
C TYR A 635 24.41 8.42 -4.56
N LYS A 636 24.80 7.83 -5.69
CA LYS A 636 24.60 8.39 -7.02
C LYS A 636 24.25 7.28 -8.01
N GLN A 637 23.32 7.58 -8.89
CA GLN A 637 22.87 6.70 -9.96
C GLN A 637 22.62 7.52 -11.22
N LEU A 638 23.02 6.98 -12.37
CA LEU A 638 22.75 7.53 -13.69
C LEU A 638 22.12 6.43 -14.54
N GLY A 639 21.01 6.74 -15.21
CA GLY A 639 20.30 5.79 -16.07
C GLY A 639 19.85 6.41 -17.37
N PHE A 640 19.89 5.62 -18.45
CA PHE A 640 19.35 5.96 -19.75
C PHE A 640 18.34 4.92 -20.18
N VAL A 641 17.11 5.35 -20.47
CA VAL A 641 15.97 4.49 -20.80
C VAL A 641 15.62 4.69 -22.26
N TYR A 642 15.31 3.60 -22.94
CA TYR A 642 14.90 3.59 -24.35
C TYR A 642 13.65 2.73 -24.50
N ARG A 643 12.72 3.18 -25.34
CA ARG A 643 11.53 2.42 -25.70
C ARG A 643 11.12 2.77 -27.13
N ALA A 644 10.85 1.76 -27.95
CA ALA A 644 10.37 1.88 -29.31
C ALA A 644 9.24 0.86 -29.51
N GLY A 645 8.02 1.37 -29.60
CA GLY A 645 6.81 0.61 -29.90
C GLY A 645 6.35 0.86 -31.34
N TYR A 646 5.84 -0.20 -31.95
CA TYR A 646 5.25 -0.19 -33.28
C TYR A 646 3.96 -1.01 -33.27
N ASP A 647 2.91 -0.50 -33.89
CA ASP A 647 1.71 -1.28 -34.17
C ASP A 647 1.28 -1.15 -35.63
N PHE A 648 0.80 -2.25 -36.21
CA PHE A 648 0.19 -2.28 -37.53
C PHE A 648 -1.29 -2.57 -37.42
N ASP A 649 -2.11 -1.61 -37.87
CA ASP A 649 -3.58 -1.65 -37.90
C ASP A 649 -4.18 -1.96 -36.51
N GLN A 650 -3.43 -1.66 -35.45
CA GLN A 650 -3.71 -2.05 -34.07
C GLN A 650 -3.91 -3.58 -33.87
N LYS A 651 -3.34 -4.42 -34.76
CA LYS A 651 -3.44 -5.90 -34.70
C LYS A 651 -2.14 -6.54 -34.25
N TYR A 652 -1.04 -6.20 -34.91
CA TYR A 652 0.29 -6.69 -34.60
C TYR A 652 1.06 -5.59 -33.88
N ILE A 653 1.48 -5.87 -32.65
CA ILE A 653 2.12 -4.90 -31.78
C ILE A 653 3.48 -5.46 -31.41
N ALA A 654 4.52 -4.65 -31.53
CA ALA A 654 5.87 -4.99 -31.13
C ALA A 654 6.46 -3.84 -30.31
N GLU A 655 7.21 -4.17 -29.28
CA GLU A 655 7.91 -3.18 -28.47
C GLU A 655 9.31 -3.65 -28.10
N LEU A 656 10.30 -2.78 -28.31
CA LEU A 656 11.65 -2.90 -27.79
C LEU A 656 11.81 -1.89 -26.66
N SER A 657 12.35 -2.33 -25.54
CA SER A 657 12.66 -1.45 -24.42
C SER A 657 13.97 -1.83 -23.77
N GLY A 658 14.57 -0.92 -23.03
CA GLY A 658 15.76 -1.25 -22.27
C GLY A 658 16.31 -0.07 -21.49
N ARG A 659 17.25 -0.38 -20.60
CA ARG A 659 17.88 0.61 -19.75
C ARG A 659 19.37 0.34 -19.58
N TYR A 660 20.18 1.38 -19.68
CA TYR A 660 21.60 1.36 -19.38
C TYR A 660 21.84 2.14 -18.08
N ASP A 661 22.25 1.45 -17.03
CA ASP A 661 22.33 2.02 -15.69
C ASP A 661 23.72 1.90 -15.10
N GLY A 662 24.15 2.94 -14.37
CA GLY A 662 25.39 3.00 -13.60
C GLY A 662 25.15 3.23 -12.11
N HIS A 663 25.85 2.48 -11.25
CA HIS A 663 25.75 2.61 -9.78
C HIS A 663 27.09 2.52 -9.05
N TYR A 664 27.21 3.20 -7.91
CA TYR A 664 28.45 3.32 -7.13
C TYR A 664 28.82 2.08 -6.28
N PHE A 665 27.90 1.12 -6.13
CA PHE A 665 28.11 -0.12 -5.36
C PHE A 665 29.29 -0.95 -5.89
N PHE A 666 29.51 -0.91 -7.20
CA PHE A 666 30.48 -1.74 -7.87
C PHE A 666 31.82 -1.01 -8.05
N ALA A 667 32.88 -1.81 -8.16
CA ALA A 667 34.22 -1.31 -8.42
C ALA A 667 34.27 -0.47 -9.71
N PRO A 668 35.17 0.53 -9.81
CA PRO A 668 35.41 1.24 -11.07
C PRO A 668 35.60 0.27 -12.25
N GLY A 669 34.94 0.56 -13.38
CA GLY A 669 34.92 -0.33 -14.56
C GLY A 669 33.78 -1.36 -14.59
N LYS A 670 33.14 -1.68 -13.46
CA LYS A 670 32.01 -2.64 -13.37
C LYS A 670 30.66 -1.99 -13.02
N ARG A 671 30.61 -0.65 -13.04
CA ARG A 671 29.46 0.12 -12.54
C ARG A 671 28.24 0.08 -13.44
N PHE A 672 28.41 -0.16 -14.73
CA PHE A 672 27.34 -0.05 -15.72
C PHE A 672 26.87 -1.40 -16.24
N ALA A 673 25.57 -1.54 -16.47
CA ALA A 673 24.97 -2.71 -17.10
C ALA A 673 23.79 -2.31 -18.00
N PHE A 674 23.56 -3.10 -19.06
CA PHE A 674 22.45 -2.92 -20.00
C PHE A 674 21.40 -4.01 -19.79
N PHE A 675 20.13 -3.59 -19.71
CA PHE A 675 18.98 -4.42 -19.40
C PHE A 675 17.93 -4.31 -20.53
N PRO A 676 18.04 -5.11 -21.60
CA PRO A 676 17.10 -5.09 -22.72
C PRO A 676 15.84 -5.92 -22.47
N ALA A 677 14.74 -5.55 -23.11
CA ALA A 677 13.51 -6.32 -23.20
C ALA A 677 12.82 -6.14 -24.55
N PHE A 678 12.02 -7.13 -24.91
CA PHE A 678 11.22 -7.18 -26.13
C PHE A 678 9.86 -7.80 -25.83
N SER A 679 8.82 -7.32 -26.51
CA SER A 679 7.48 -7.90 -26.43
C SER A 679 6.72 -7.84 -27.75
N LEU A 680 5.81 -8.79 -27.90
CA LEU A 680 4.92 -8.95 -29.04
C LEU A 680 3.48 -9.10 -28.54
N GLY A 681 2.53 -8.58 -29.30
CA GLY A 681 1.10 -8.77 -29.09
C GLY A 681 0.37 -8.96 -30.41
N TRP A 682 -0.58 -9.89 -30.43
CA TRP A 682 -1.45 -10.15 -31.56
C TRP A 682 -2.91 -10.14 -31.13
N ARG A 683 -3.66 -9.16 -31.62
CA ARG A 683 -5.11 -9.03 -31.38
C ARG A 683 -5.89 -9.85 -32.40
N LEU A 684 -6.07 -11.13 -32.06
CA LEU A 684 -6.86 -12.09 -32.83
C LEU A 684 -8.29 -11.61 -33.11
N SER A 685 -8.91 -10.87 -32.19
CA SER A 685 -10.27 -10.33 -32.37
C SER A 685 -10.40 -9.30 -33.49
N GLU A 686 -9.28 -8.70 -33.94
CA GLU A 686 -9.29 -7.78 -35.08
C GLU A 686 -9.05 -8.48 -36.42
N GLU A 687 -8.78 -9.79 -36.41
CA GLU A 687 -8.73 -10.58 -37.63
C GLU A 687 -10.14 -10.79 -38.19
N ASN A 688 -10.30 -10.66 -39.51
CA ASN A 688 -11.61 -10.72 -40.16
C ASN A 688 -12.34 -12.04 -39.83
N PHE A 689 -11.61 -13.16 -39.77
CA PHE A 689 -12.19 -14.47 -39.46
C PHE A 689 -12.76 -14.57 -38.03
N ILE A 690 -12.31 -13.73 -37.08
CA ILE A 690 -12.95 -13.64 -35.75
C ILE A 690 -13.99 -12.52 -35.73
N LYS A 691 -13.58 -11.33 -36.15
CA LYS A 691 -14.38 -10.10 -36.10
C LYS A 691 -15.73 -10.23 -36.82
N ASP A 692 -15.76 -10.97 -37.93
CA ASP A 692 -16.96 -11.12 -38.75
C ASP A 692 -17.86 -12.28 -38.27
N ASN A 693 -17.28 -13.33 -37.70
CA ASN A 693 -18.00 -14.56 -37.34
C ASN A 693 -18.39 -14.66 -35.84
N TYR A 694 -17.67 -14.01 -34.93
CA TYR A 694 -17.84 -14.18 -33.49
C TYR A 694 -18.02 -12.84 -32.76
N LYS A 695 -19.20 -12.21 -32.94
CA LYS A 695 -19.53 -10.91 -32.33
C LYS A 695 -19.52 -10.90 -30.79
N TRP A 696 -19.63 -12.06 -30.15
CA TRP A 696 -19.53 -12.21 -28.70
C TRP A 696 -18.10 -12.08 -28.16
N ILE A 697 -17.08 -12.04 -29.04
CA ILE A 697 -15.67 -11.80 -28.72
C ILE A 697 -15.34 -10.33 -29.00
N ASN A 698 -15.26 -9.50 -27.96
CA ASN A 698 -14.97 -8.08 -28.09
C ASN A 698 -13.45 -7.81 -28.18
N ASN A 699 -12.65 -8.60 -27.46
CA ASN A 699 -11.19 -8.58 -27.57
C ASN A 699 -10.65 -9.99 -27.30
N LEU A 700 -9.66 -10.40 -28.07
CA LEU A 700 -8.87 -11.60 -27.82
C LEU A 700 -7.45 -11.30 -28.26
N LYS A 701 -6.51 -11.37 -27.32
CA LYS A 701 -5.12 -10.98 -27.57
C LYS A 701 -4.18 -11.99 -26.93
N ILE A 702 -3.20 -12.43 -27.72
CA ILE A 702 -2.04 -13.18 -27.22
C ILE A 702 -0.87 -12.22 -27.13
N ARG A 703 -0.11 -12.31 -26.05
CA ARG A 703 1.11 -11.53 -25.84
C ARG A 703 2.25 -12.39 -25.36
N ALA A 704 3.47 -11.99 -25.68
CA ALA A 704 4.68 -12.62 -25.18
C ALA A 704 5.75 -11.56 -24.92
N SER A 705 6.52 -11.72 -23.86
CA SER A 705 7.65 -10.85 -23.56
C SER A 705 8.87 -11.61 -23.05
N TYR A 706 10.05 -11.08 -23.35
CA TYR A 706 11.34 -11.58 -22.89
C TYR A 706 12.24 -10.41 -22.55
N GLY A 707 12.99 -10.49 -21.45
CA GLY A 707 13.96 -9.46 -21.13
C GLY A 707 14.81 -9.75 -19.91
N ILE A 708 15.78 -8.87 -19.69
CA ILE A 708 16.76 -8.93 -18.63
C ILE A 708 16.57 -7.72 -17.72
N SER A 709 16.61 -7.95 -16.41
CA SER A 709 16.55 -6.88 -15.39
C SER A 709 17.64 -7.08 -14.35
N GLY A 710 18.06 -6.02 -13.68
CA GLY A 710 19.10 -6.04 -12.65
C GLY A 710 18.53 -5.84 -11.24
N ASN A 711 19.26 -6.32 -10.23
CA ASN A 711 19.05 -5.98 -8.83
C ASN A 711 20.36 -5.50 -8.19
N LEU A 712 20.27 -4.49 -7.31
CA LEU A 712 21.37 -4.05 -6.44
C LEU A 712 21.45 -4.95 -5.20
N ALA A 713 21.88 -6.19 -5.38
CA ALA A 713 22.15 -7.06 -4.24
C ALA A 713 23.41 -6.59 -3.47
N GLY A 714 23.45 -6.80 -2.15
CA GLY A 714 24.63 -6.58 -1.32
C GLY A 714 24.75 -5.19 -0.68
N SER A 715 25.97 -4.82 -0.29
CA SER A 715 26.30 -3.56 0.38
C SER A 715 27.26 -2.70 -0.45
N ALA A 716 27.21 -1.38 -0.24
CA ALA A 716 28.16 -0.46 -0.85
C ALA A 716 29.60 -0.78 -0.40
N PHE A 717 30.56 -0.59 -1.30
CA PHE A 717 31.99 -0.72 -1.01
C PHE A 717 32.48 -2.12 -0.64
N GLN A 718 31.70 -3.18 -0.88
CA GLN A 718 32.14 -4.57 -0.66
C GLN A 718 33.43 -4.93 -1.45
N TYR A 719 33.75 -4.18 -2.51
CA TYR A 719 34.99 -4.33 -3.28
C TYR A 719 36.23 -3.72 -2.62
N LEU A 720 36.11 -3.09 -1.45
CA LEU A 720 37.21 -2.50 -0.69
C LEU A 720 37.46 -3.28 0.59
N SER A 721 38.74 -3.56 0.89
CA SER A 721 39.14 -4.01 2.22
C SER A 721 39.11 -2.82 3.18
N SER A 722 38.42 -2.96 4.30
CA SER A 722 38.23 -1.87 5.27
C SER A 722 38.45 -2.34 6.69
N TYR A 723 38.85 -1.42 7.56
CA TYR A 723 38.99 -1.67 8.99
C TYR A 723 37.78 -1.15 9.76
N GLY A 724 37.34 -1.91 10.76
CA GLY A 724 36.36 -1.50 11.76
C GLY A 724 37.04 -0.88 12.97
N LEU A 725 36.31 -0.01 13.67
CA LEU A 725 36.72 0.52 14.97
C LEU A 725 35.87 -0.14 16.06
N THR A 726 36.48 -0.52 17.17
CA THR A 726 35.77 -0.90 18.41
C THR A 726 35.97 0.19 19.46
N SER A 727 34.90 0.56 20.16
CA SER A 727 34.90 1.64 21.16
C SER A 727 35.63 1.28 22.46
N SER A 728 35.99 0.00 22.66
CA SER A 728 36.64 -0.48 23.87
C SER A 728 37.61 -1.60 23.58
N TYR A 729 38.91 -1.32 23.68
CA TYR A 729 39.98 -2.30 23.72
C TYR A 729 40.86 -2.05 24.95
N GLY A 730 41.00 -3.06 25.81
CA GLY A 730 41.84 -2.97 27.00
C GLY A 730 43.31 -3.12 26.63
N PHE A 731 44.06 -2.03 26.67
CA PHE A 731 45.50 -2.02 26.38
C PHE A 731 46.31 -1.87 27.67
N GLY A 732 47.27 -2.77 27.93
CA GLY A 732 48.18 -2.67 29.09
C GLY A 732 48.18 -3.83 30.11
N GLY A 733 47.51 -4.95 29.83
CA GLY A 733 47.56 -6.13 30.72
C GLY A 733 46.71 -5.98 31.99
N THR A 734 47.28 -6.22 33.18
CA THR A 734 46.55 -6.20 34.46
C THR A 734 46.13 -4.80 34.93
N GLN A 735 46.73 -3.74 34.40
CA GLN A 735 46.21 -2.37 34.48
C GLN A 735 45.96 -1.84 33.06
N PHE A 736 44.85 -2.25 32.47
CA PHE A 736 44.50 -1.83 31.12
C PHE A 736 43.83 -0.45 31.10
N THR A 737 44.15 0.34 30.08
CA THR A 737 43.39 1.54 29.71
C THR A 737 42.49 1.19 28.53
N GLN A 738 41.24 1.65 28.57
CA GLN A 738 40.33 1.51 27.46
C GLN A 738 40.72 2.47 26.34
N VAL A 739 41.13 1.94 25.20
CA VAL A 739 41.44 2.69 23.98
C VAL A 739 40.53 2.24 22.84
N GLN A 740 40.48 3.01 21.76
CA GLN A 740 39.80 2.57 20.55
C GLN A 740 40.63 1.48 19.85
N GLY A 741 40.01 0.33 19.60
CA GLY A 741 40.65 -0.76 18.86
C GLY A 741 40.33 -0.67 17.37
N VAL A 742 41.17 -1.30 16.56
CA VAL A 742 40.97 -1.47 15.11
C VAL A 742 40.96 -2.97 14.81
N PHE A 743 40.05 -3.42 13.97
CA PHE A 743 40.00 -4.81 13.52
C PHE A 743 39.71 -4.88 12.01
N GLU A 744 40.21 -5.92 11.35
CA GLU A 744 39.90 -6.16 9.93
C GLU A 744 38.44 -6.59 9.78
N ARG A 745 37.74 -6.04 8.77
CA ARG A 745 36.37 -6.46 8.46
C ARG A 745 36.37 -7.72 7.58
N ASN A 746 35.46 -7.80 6.62
CA ASN A 746 35.39 -8.92 5.70
C ASN A 746 36.45 -8.76 4.60
N GLU A 747 36.99 -9.87 4.12
CA GLU A 747 37.74 -9.91 2.87
C GLU A 747 36.88 -9.33 1.74
N SER A 748 37.48 -8.47 0.91
CA SER A 748 36.75 -7.77 -0.15
C SER A 748 36.39 -8.68 -1.32
N ASN A 749 35.33 -8.32 -2.04
CA ASN A 749 34.99 -8.92 -3.34
C ASN A 749 35.16 -7.89 -4.47
N PRO A 750 36.36 -7.80 -5.09
CA PRO A 750 36.64 -6.91 -6.22
C PRO A 750 35.79 -7.20 -7.47
N ASN A 751 35.17 -8.37 -7.53
CA ASN A 751 34.39 -8.85 -8.66
C ASN A 751 32.88 -8.68 -8.49
N ILE A 752 32.43 -8.07 -7.39
CA ILE A 752 31.02 -7.79 -7.17
C ILE A 752 30.39 -7.10 -8.39
N THR A 753 29.29 -7.67 -8.86
CA THR A 753 28.51 -7.17 -9.99
C THR A 753 27.02 -7.35 -9.75
N TRP A 754 26.22 -6.93 -10.71
CA TRP A 754 24.76 -6.99 -10.70
C TRP A 754 24.25 -8.41 -10.56
N GLU A 755 23.20 -8.58 -9.76
CA GLU A 755 22.35 -9.76 -9.82
C GLU A 755 21.40 -9.61 -11.03
N THR A 756 21.27 -10.64 -11.87
CA THR A 756 20.55 -10.56 -13.15
C THR A 756 19.32 -11.48 -13.19
N ALA A 757 18.17 -10.98 -13.64
CA ALA A 757 16.97 -11.77 -13.88
C ALA A 757 16.62 -11.81 -15.36
N LYS A 758 16.61 -13.02 -15.93
CA LYS A 758 16.06 -13.30 -17.27
C LYS A 758 14.62 -13.74 -17.11
N LYS A 759 13.68 -12.98 -17.68
CA LYS A 759 12.24 -13.18 -17.52
C LYS A 759 11.58 -13.48 -18.87
N THR A 760 10.63 -14.40 -18.87
CA THR A 760 9.76 -14.74 -19.99
C THR A 760 8.32 -14.78 -19.51
N ASP A 761 7.42 -14.21 -20.31
CA ASP A 761 5.99 -14.16 -20.04
C ASP A 761 5.21 -14.48 -21.32
N ILE A 762 4.17 -15.31 -21.21
CA ILE A 762 3.22 -15.60 -22.29
C ILE A 762 1.82 -15.40 -21.72
N GLY A 763 1.08 -14.45 -22.27
CA GLY A 763 -0.23 -14.04 -21.80
C GLY A 763 -1.33 -14.26 -22.83
N LEU A 764 -2.51 -14.65 -22.36
CA LEU A 764 -3.75 -14.65 -23.11
C LEU A 764 -4.77 -13.78 -22.36
N GLU A 765 -5.31 -12.77 -23.03
CA GLU A 765 -6.38 -11.94 -22.48
C GLU A 765 -7.59 -11.94 -23.41
N GLY A 766 -8.77 -11.84 -22.82
CA GLY A 766 -10.01 -11.80 -23.57
C GLY A 766 -11.08 -10.96 -22.90
N LEU A 767 -11.95 -10.38 -23.72
CA LEU A 767 -13.13 -9.63 -23.32
C LEU A 767 -14.31 -10.10 -24.17
N PHE A 768 -15.38 -10.54 -23.52
CA PHE A 768 -16.53 -11.19 -24.16
C PHE A 768 -17.85 -10.58 -23.68
N LEU A 769 -18.92 -10.90 -24.42
CA LEU A 769 -20.30 -10.58 -24.07
C LEU A 769 -20.51 -9.08 -23.83
N ASP A 770 -20.08 -8.24 -24.78
CA ASP A 770 -20.14 -6.77 -24.72
C ASP A 770 -19.37 -6.19 -23.53
N GLY A 771 -18.23 -6.80 -23.19
CA GLY A 771 -17.40 -6.34 -22.08
C GLY A 771 -17.79 -6.86 -20.70
N ARG A 772 -18.79 -7.73 -20.60
CA ARG A 772 -19.33 -8.25 -19.33
C ARG A 772 -18.50 -9.37 -18.72
N LEU A 773 -17.64 -10.01 -19.50
CA LEU A 773 -16.75 -11.06 -19.03
C LEU A 773 -15.33 -10.80 -19.55
N GLY A 774 -14.40 -10.51 -18.65
CA GLY A 774 -12.97 -10.40 -18.96
C GLY A 774 -12.21 -11.56 -18.33
N PHE A 775 -11.19 -12.07 -19.02
CA PHE A 775 -10.21 -12.97 -18.41
C PHE A 775 -8.79 -12.61 -18.83
N GLU A 776 -7.84 -13.02 -18.00
CA GLU A 776 -6.40 -12.89 -18.25
C GLU A 776 -5.68 -14.11 -17.66
N LEU A 777 -4.80 -14.71 -18.44
CA LEU A 777 -3.96 -15.84 -18.04
C LEU A 777 -2.52 -15.57 -18.48
N ASP A 778 -1.59 -15.54 -17.54
CA ASP A 778 -0.17 -15.35 -17.78
C ASP A 778 0.62 -16.57 -17.30
N PHE A 779 1.50 -17.11 -18.14
CA PHE A 779 2.52 -18.07 -17.75
C PHE A 779 3.87 -17.38 -17.71
N PHE A 780 4.59 -17.50 -16.58
CA PHE A 780 5.87 -16.83 -16.41
C PHE A 780 6.97 -17.78 -15.98
N LYS A 781 8.19 -17.44 -16.40
CA LYS A 781 9.43 -18.06 -15.96
C LYS A 781 10.51 -17.00 -15.80
N GLU A 782 11.23 -17.09 -14.70
CA GLU A 782 12.36 -16.26 -14.35
C GLU A 782 13.54 -17.16 -13.98
N ARG A 783 14.73 -16.81 -14.46
CA ARG A 783 16.00 -17.31 -13.93
C ARG A 783 16.80 -16.15 -13.37
N ARG A 784 17.01 -16.18 -12.07
CA ARG A 784 17.89 -15.28 -11.33
C ARG A 784 19.30 -15.87 -11.31
N SER A 785 20.27 -15.15 -11.84
CA SER A 785 21.69 -15.53 -11.86
C SER A 785 22.50 -14.48 -11.11
N ASP A 786 23.73 -14.82 -10.75
CA ASP A 786 24.67 -13.90 -10.08
C ASP A 786 24.14 -13.38 -8.74
N MET A 787 23.28 -14.14 -8.06
CA MET A 787 22.81 -13.76 -6.72
C MET A 787 23.99 -13.76 -5.75
N LEU A 788 24.00 -12.76 -4.86
CA LEU A 788 25.02 -12.69 -3.82
C LEU A 788 24.73 -13.70 -2.71
N VAL A 789 25.66 -14.63 -2.55
CA VAL A 789 25.63 -15.68 -1.53
C VAL A 789 26.94 -15.65 -0.74
N ALA A 790 26.85 -15.85 0.57
CA ALA A 790 28.02 -15.92 1.42
C ALA A 790 28.66 -17.31 1.33
N PRO A 791 29.98 -17.45 1.08
CA PRO A 791 30.65 -18.74 1.06
C PRO A 791 30.85 -19.38 2.44
N ASN A 792 30.22 -18.89 3.50
CA ASN A 792 30.52 -19.28 4.90
C ASN A 792 30.40 -20.79 5.13
N ALA A 793 29.52 -21.47 4.40
CA ALA A 793 29.33 -22.92 4.53
C ALA A 793 30.53 -23.75 4.02
N VAL A 794 31.47 -23.15 3.29
CA VAL A 794 32.63 -23.81 2.69
C VAL A 794 33.97 -23.19 3.11
N VAL A 795 33.95 -22.21 4.02
CA VAL A 795 35.16 -21.57 4.56
C VAL A 795 35.35 -21.97 6.03
N PRO A 796 36.51 -22.55 6.40
CA PRO A 796 36.79 -22.94 7.78
C PRO A 796 36.82 -21.74 8.73
N VAL A 797 36.42 -21.95 9.99
CA VAL A 797 36.41 -20.89 11.03
C VAL A 797 37.82 -20.37 11.31
N GLU A 798 38.85 -21.18 11.06
CA GLU A 798 40.27 -20.87 11.18
C GLU A 798 40.72 -19.73 10.25
N TYR A 799 39.93 -19.38 9.23
CA TYR A 799 40.22 -18.22 8.36
C TYR A 799 40.28 -16.90 9.15
N GLY A 800 39.62 -16.83 10.31
CA GLY A 800 39.83 -15.77 11.30
C GLY A 800 39.20 -14.41 10.98
N ILE A 801 38.80 -14.16 9.73
CA ILE A 801 38.04 -12.98 9.30
C ILE A 801 36.79 -13.39 8.50
N GLY A 802 35.82 -12.48 8.40
CA GLY A 802 34.63 -12.69 7.58
C GLY A 802 34.94 -12.64 6.08
N ILE A 803 34.05 -13.18 5.25
CA ILE A 803 34.16 -13.13 3.79
C ILE A 803 32.98 -12.36 3.19
N SER A 804 33.27 -11.56 2.17
CA SER A 804 32.24 -10.86 1.41
C SER A 804 31.36 -11.83 0.61
N GLN A 805 30.13 -11.41 0.30
CA GLN A 805 29.25 -12.19 -0.57
C GLN A 805 29.80 -12.22 -1.99
N VAL A 806 29.63 -13.34 -2.69
CA VAL A 806 30.06 -13.52 -4.08
C VAL A 806 28.86 -13.82 -5.00
N ASN A 807 28.97 -13.41 -6.26
CA ASN A 807 27.95 -13.61 -7.29
C ASN A 807 27.96 -15.07 -7.77
N ALA A 808 27.41 -16.00 -6.99
CA ALA A 808 27.42 -17.44 -7.29
C ALA A 808 26.05 -18.12 -7.18
N GLY A 809 25.02 -17.45 -6.64
CA GLY A 809 23.71 -18.06 -6.46
C GLY A 809 22.88 -18.03 -7.75
N ILE A 810 22.15 -19.13 -8.01
CA ILE A 810 21.19 -19.23 -9.12
C ILE A 810 19.84 -19.73 -8.57
N MET A 811 18.74 -19.09 -8.98
CA MET A 811 17.39 -19.50 -8.62
C MET A 811 16.45 -19.43 -9.81
N ASP A 812 15.63 -20.47 -10.01
CA ASP A 812 14.52 -20.45 -10.97
C ASP A 812 13.23 -20.07 -10.24
N ASN A 813 12.39 -19.25 -10.84
CA ASN A 813 11.02 -18.99 -10.38
C ASN A 813 10.05 -19.16 -11.56
N LYS A 814 8.95 -19.88 -11.38
CA LYS A 814 7.98 -20.12 -12.45
C LYS A 814 6.58 -20.27 -11.89
N GLY A 815 5.58 -20.00 -12.73
CA GLY A 815 4.21 -19.99 -12.27
C GLY A 815 3.22 -19.53 -13.31
N PHE A 816 2.00 -19.28 -12.85
CA PHE A 816 0.97 -18.64 -13.66
C PHE A 816 0.09 -17.72 -12.81
N ASP A 817 -0.38 -16.65 -13.44
CA ASP A 817 -1.37 -15.73 -12.90
C ASP A 817 -2.67 -15.89 -13.70
N PHE A 818 -3.81 -15.96 -13.02
CA PHE A 818 -5.12 -16.02 -13.65
C PHE A 818 -6.04 -14.97 -13.05
N SER A 819 -6.87 -14.33 -13.87
CA SER A 819 -7.98 -13.53 -13.40
C SER A 819 -9.20 -13.65 -14.30
N VAL A 820 -10.37 -13.58 -13.71
CA VAL A 820 -11.65 -13.49 -14.40
C VAL A 820 -12.50 -12.44 -13.71
N ASN A 821 -13.09 -11.56 -14.49
CA ASN A 821 -13.92 -10.48 -13.98
C ASN A 821 -15.24 -10.47 -14.75
N THR A 822 -16.33 -10.25 -14.04
CA THR A 822 -17.63 -10.04 -14.64
C THR A 822 -18.26 -8.77 -14.11
N ALA A 823 -18.97 -8.09 -15.00
CA ALA A 823 -19.75 -6.90 -14.68
C ALA A 823 -21.11 -7.01 -15.36
N ASN A 824 -22.17 -7.02 -14.56
CA ASN A 824 -23.54 -7.12 -15.05
C ASN A 824 -24.42 -6.06 -14.40
N THR A 825 -25.30 -5.47 -15.20
CA THR A 825 -26.38 -4.60 -14.72
C THR A 825 -27.70 -5.19 -15.19
N SER A 826 -28.57 -5.51 -14.25
CA SER A 826 -29.91 -6.02 -14.50
C SER A 826 -30.85 -4.88 -14.93
N SER A 827 -31.93 -5.22 -15.65
CA SER A 827 -32.92 -4.24 -16.12
C SER A 827 -33.59 -3.44 -14.99
N ASN A 828 -33.64 -3.98 -13.77
CA ASN A 828 -34.17 -3.31 -12.58
C ASN A 828 -33.15 -2.40 -11.87
N GLY A 829 -31.97 -2.17 -12.47
CA GLY A 829 -30.90 -1.32 -11.93
C GLY A 829 -29.99 -1.98 -10.90
N LEU A 830 -30.09 -3.29 -10.66
CA LEU A 830 -29.13 -4.03 -9.84
C LEU A 830 -27.80 -4.19 -10.62
N THR A 831 -26.71 -3.62 -10.09
CA THR A 831 -25.35 -3.87 -10.56
C THR A 831 -24.73 -5.01 -9.74
N LEU A 832 -24.05 -5.93 -10.40
CA LEU A 832 -23.30 -7.02 -9.79
C LEU A 832 -21.99 -7.20 -10.55
N ASN A 833 -20.89 -6.94 -9.85
CA ASN A 833 -19.54 -7.12 -10.35
C ASN A 833 -18.83 -8.15 -9.47
N ALA A 834 -18.20 -9.14 -10.08
CA ALA A 834 -17.39 -10.11 -9.36
C ALA A 834 -16.05 -10.31 -10.06
N GLY A 835 -14.97 -10.39 -9.30
CA GLY A 835 -13.62 -10.59 -9.82
C GLY A 835 -12.91 -11.67 -9.03
N PHE A 836 -12.46 -12.73 -9.69
CA PHE A 836 -11.60 -13.75 -9.10
C PHE A 836 -10.20 -13.62 -9.67
N ASN A 837 -9.19 -13.62 -8.80
CA ASN A 837 -7.79 -13.69 -9.17
C ASN A 837 -7.10 -14.85 -8.44
N PHE A 838 -6.14 -15.46 -9.11
CA PHE A 838 -5.36 -16.58 -8.61
C PHE A 838 -3.92 -16.44 -9.08
N SER A 839 -2.96 -16.84 -8.26
CA SER A 839 -1.55 -16.87 -8.64
C SER A 839 -0.84 -18.03 -7.98
N TYR A 840 -0.06 -18.74 -8.79
CA TYR A 840 0.84 -19.79 -8.34
C TYR A 840 2.26 -19.42 -8.71
N ALA A 841 3.15 -19.32 -7.73
CA ALA A 841 4.55 -18.99 -7.93
C ALA A 841 5.46 -19.91 -7.10
N LYS A 842 6.32 -20.68 -7.76
CA LYS A 842 7.25 -21.59 -7.10
C LYS A 842 8.67 -21.32 -7.55
N ASN A 843 9.52 -21.00 -6.56
CA ASN A 843 10.94 -20.87 -6.75
C ASN A 843 11.68 -22.21 -6.50
N ARG A 844 12.91 -22.30 -6.99
CA ARG A 844 13.82 -23.43 -6.83
C ARG A 844 15.26 -22.94 -6.83
N LEU A 845 15.99 -23.17 -5.75
CA LEU A 845 17.43 -22.94 -5.69
C LEU A 845 18.12 -23.89 -6.67
N VAL A 846 18.84 -23.34 -7.64
CA VAL A 846 19.60 -24.10 -8.65
C VAL A 846 21.06 -24.21 -8.22
N GLU A 847 21.60 -23.13 -7.64
CA GLU A 847 22.98 -23.08 -7.16
C GLU A 847 23.06 -22.22 -5.90
N THR A 848 23.70 -22.75 -4.86
CA THR A 848 24.00 -22.07 -3.59
C THR A 848 25.19 -22.75 -2.92
N PHE A 849 25.78 -22.10 -1.91
CA PHE A 849 26.80 -22.71 -1.07
C PHE A 849 26.18 -23.65 -0.05
N GLU A 850 26.70 -24.87 -0.01
CA GLU A 850 26.37 -25.93 0.95
C GLU A 850 27.67 -26.68 1.26
N ASN A 851 27.84 -27.17 2.49
CA ASN A 851 28.94 -28.08 2.80
C ASN A 851 28.70 -29.44 2.11
N ALA A 852 29.76 -30.25 1.99
CA ALA A 852 29.69 -31.52 1.27
C ALA A 852 28.66 -32.51 1.88
N SER A 853 28.52 -32.53 3.21
CA SER A 853 27.56 -33.40 3.89
C SER A 853 26.11 -33.05 3.56
N THR A 854 25.75 -31.75 3.53
CA THR A 854 24.41 -31.31 3.16
C THR A 854 24.16 -31.46 1.66
N ARG A 855 25.14 -31.14 0.82
CA ARG A 855 24.97 -31.15 -0.64
C ARG A 855 24.79 -32.56 -1.20
N ASN A 856 25.52 -33.54 -0.66
CA ASN A 856 25.51 -34.90 -1.18
C ASN A 856 24.33 -35.75 -0.65
N ASP A 857 23.60 -35.24 0.34
CA ASP A 857 22.42 -35.90 0.89
C ASP A 857 21.13 -35.34 0.25
N PRO A 858 20.36 -36.14 -0.53
CA PRO A 858 19.10 -35.71 -1.15
C PRO A 858 18.02 -35.25 -0.16
N ASN A 859 18.06 -35.72 1.08
CA ASN A 859 17.12 -35.39 2.13
C ASN A 859 17.42 -34.01 2.76
N ARG A 860 18.70 -33.62 2.81
CA ARG A 860 19.17 -32.38 3.43
C ARG A 860 19.51 -31.26 2.46
N SER A 861 19.82 -31.60 1.20
CA SER A 861 20.22 -30.62 0.19
C SER A 861 19.16 -29.54 -0.01
N ARG A 862 19.59 -28.28 0.03
CA ARG A 862 18.80 -27.09 -0.28
C ARG A 862 18.71 -26.90 -1.79
N THR A 863 19.75 -27.29 -2.52
CA THR A 863 19.77 -27.30 -3.99
C THR A 863 18.64 -28.17 -4.54
N GLY A 864 17.91 -27.65 -5.52
CA GLY A 864 16.75 -28.30 -6.13
C GLY A 864 15.43 -28.09 -5.39
N LYS A 865 15.42 -27.44 -4.23
CA LYS A 865 14.21 -27.16 -3.43
C LYS A 865 13.88 -25.66 -3.40
N PRO A 866 12.63 -25.27 -3.09
CA PRO A 866 12.30 -23.86 -2.86
C PRO A 866 13.10 -23.25 -1.71
N LEU A 867 13.42 -21.97 -1.81
CA LEU A 867 13.96 -21.16 -0.71
C LEU A 867 13.03 -21.22 0.50
N ASP A 868 13.62 -21.25 1.70
CA ASP A 868 12.92 -21.37 2.98
C ASP A 868 12.05 -22.63 3.12
N THR A 869 12.32 -23.70 2.35
CA THR A 869 11.74 -25.02 2.62
C THR A 869 12.04 -25.44 4.07
N GLN A 870 11.04 -26.00 4.76
CA GLN A 870 11.16 -26.43 6.16
C GLN A 870 11.75 -27.84 6.22
N PHE A 871 12.80 -28.00 7.03
CA PHE A 871 13.48 -29.27 7.26
C PHE A 871 13.48 -29.60 8.75
N GLY A 872 13.44 -30.89 9.07
CA GLY A 872 13.47 -31.42 10.42
C GLY A 872 13.19 -32.91 10.43
N LEU A 873 12.94 -33.47 11.61
CA LEU A 873 12.63 -34.88 11.79
C LEU A 873 11.17 -35.18 11.44
N ARG A 874 10.91 -36.35 10.83
CA ARG A 874 9.52 -36.80 10.62
C ARG A 874 9.02 -37.52 11.86
N ALA A 875 8.01 -36.94 12.52
CA ALA A 875 7.32 -37.59 13.62
C ALA A 875 6.32 -38.63 13.07
N ILE A 876 6.37 -39.84 13.62
CA ILE A 876 5.52 -40.99 13.23
C ILE A 876 4.55 -41.42 14.34
N GLY A 877 4.46 -40.62 15.41
CA GLY A 877 3.53 -40.82 16.52
C GLY A 877 4.17 -40.49 17.86
N LEU A 878 3.50 -40.92 18.93
CA LEU A 878 4.02 -40.91 20.29
C LEU A 878 4.29 -42.35 20.72
N PHE A 879 5.37 -42.58 21.47
CA PHE A 879 5.64 -43.90 22.04
C PHE A 879 4.51 -44.34 22.98
N GLN A 880 4.01 -45.56 22.82
CA GLN A 880 2.88 -46.06 23.61
C GLN A 880 3.30 -46.92 24.80
N SER A 881 4.50 -47.49 24.79
CA SER A 881 5.02 -48.33 25.86
C SER A 881 6.55 -48.36 25.90
N GLN A 882 7.11 -48.89 27.00
CA GLN A 882 8.55 -49.04 27.16
C GLN A 882 9.13 -50.06 26.15
N GLU A 883 8.39 -51.12 25.84
CA GLU A 883 8.81 -52.11 24.85
C GLU A 883 8.97 -51.50 23.46
N GLU A 884 8.11 -50.52 23.11
CA GLU A 884 8.24 -49.80 21.85
C GLU A 884 9.52 -48.94 21.81
N ILE A 885 9.88 -48.31 22.93
CA ILE A 885 11.09 -47.51 23.08
C ILE A 885 12.33 -48.41 22.98
N ASP A 886 12.34 -49.53 23.71
CA ASP A 886 13.46 -50.48 23.73
C ASP A 886 13.70 -51.13 22.36
N ALA A 887 12.62 -51.30 21.56
CA ALA A 887 12.69 -51.81 20.19
C ALA A 887 13.01 -50.73 19.13
N SER A 888 13.04 -49.45 19.51
CA SER A 888 13.23 -48.32 18.59
C SER A 888 14.69 -47.89 18.43
N PRO A 889 15.03 -47.22 17.31
CA PRO A 889 16.29 -46.49 17.15
C PRO A 889 16.58 -45.53 18.31
N LYS A 890 17.86 -45.36 18.65
CA LYS A 890 18.24 -44.43 19.73
C LYS A 890 17.91 -42.99 19.33
N GLN A 891 17.14 -42.29 20.15
CA GLN A 891 16.80 -40.87 19.96
C GLN A 891 17.38 -39.97 21.07
N PHE A 892 17.01 -38.68 21.04
CA PHE A 892 17.58 -37.62 21.86
C PHE A 892 17.18 -37.70 23.34
N GLY A 893 18.14 -38.10 24.18
CA GLY A 893 17.99 -38.10 25.64
C GLY A 893 17.18 -39.29 26.17
N PRO A 894 16.86 -39.31 27.48
CA PRO A 894 16.03 -40.35 28.07
C PRO A 894 14.61 -40.25 27.52
N LEU A 895 14.03 -41.39 27.12
CA LEU A 895 12.70 -41.50 26.55
C LEU A 895 11.75 -42.18 27.53
N GLN A 896 10.48 -41.80 27.48
CA GLN A 896 9.37 -42.43 28.18
C GLN A 896 8.12 -42.54 27.29
N PRO A 897 7.16 -43.41 27.64
CA PRO A 897 5.87 -43.42 26.94
C PRO A 897 5.25 -42.02 26.87
N GLY A 898 4.76 -41.65 25.69
CA GLY A 898 4.25 -40.32 25.37
C GLY A 898 5.27 -39.36 24.75
N ASP A 899 6.57 -39.69 24.72
CA ASP A 899 7.56 -38.92 23.94
C ASP A 899 7.35 -39.09 22.42
N ILE A 900 7.87 -38.14 21.64
CA ILE A 900 7.71 -38.13 20.18
C ILE A 900 8.61 -39.19 19.55
N LYS A 901 8.01 -40.05 18.72
CA LYS A 901 8.69 -41.06 17.93
C LYS A 901 9.05 -40.49 16.55
N TYR A 902 10.32 -40.59 16.17
CA TYR A 902 10.83 -40.12 14.89
C TYR A 902 11.17 -41.30 13.95
N GLU A 903 11.03 -41.07 12.65
CA GLU A 903 11.42 -42.02 11.61
C GLU A 903 12.96 -42.07 11.48
N ASP A 904 13.53 -43.28 11.54
CA ASP A 904 14.91 -43.55 11.12
C ASP A 904 14.91 -43.67 9.60
N VAL A 905 15.41 -42.63 8.92
CA VAL A 905 15.28 -42.47 7.47
C VAL A 905 16.40 -43.22 6.75
N ASN A 906 17.56 -43.37 7.38
CA ASN A 906 18.74 -43.99 6.79
C ASN A 906 18.94 -45.47 7.19
N GLY A 907 18.20 -45.95 8.20
CA GLY A 907 18.19 -47.33 8.67
C GLY A 907 19.38 -47.72 9.55
N ASP A 908 20.13 -46.75 10.09
CA ASP A 908 21.33 -46.99 10.90
C ASP A 908 21.05 -47.21 12.39
N LYS A 909 19.76 -47.21 12.77
CA LYS A 909 19.23 -47.37 14.13
C LYS A 909 19.59 -46.22 15.08
N LYS A 910 19.86 -45.03 14.55
CA LYS A 910 20.05 -43.79 15.31
C LYS A 910 19.19 -42.70 14.69
N ILE A 911 18.66 -41.82 15.53
CA ILE A 911 18.00 -40.60 15.05
C ILE A 911 18.95 -39.43 15.30
N ASP A 912 19.47 -38.84 14.22
CA ASP A 912 20.38 -37.70 14.28
C ASP A 912 20.13 -36.68 13.15
N GLU A 913 21.12 -35.84 12.84
CA GLU A 913 21.02 -34.83 11.79
C GLU A 913 20.88 -35.41 10.37
N ASN A 914 21.24 -36.68 10.17
CA ASN A 914 21.14 -37.39 8.89
C ASN A 914 19.72 -37.92 8.63
N ASP A 915 18.82 -37.87 9.62
CA ASP A 915 17.40 -38.21 9.47
C ASP A 915 16.52 -36.99 9.14
N GLN A 916 17.14 -35.81 9.00
CA GLN A 916 16.40 -34.62 8.62
C GLN A 916 15.89 -34.72 7.18
N VAL A 917 14.58 -34.53 7.03
CA VAL A 917 13.88 -34.53 5.77
C VAL A 917 13.09 -33.24 5.59
N VAL A 918 12.50 -33.06 4.41
CA VAL A 918 11.50 -32.01 4.19
C VAL A 918 10.24 -32.34 4.99
N ILE A 919 9.83 -31.44 5.87
CA ILE A 919 8.68 -31.62 6.78
C ILE A 919 7.51 -30.67 6.51
N GLY A 920 7.68 -29.71 5.59
CA GLY A 920 6.66 -28.71 5.29
C GLY A 920 6.93 -27.88 4.04
N HIS A 921 6.02 -26.95 3.79
CA HIS A 921 6.12 -25.96 2.72
C HIS A 921 6.91 -24.73 3.14
N PRO A 922 7.47 -23.94 2.21
CA PRO A 922 8.07 -22.66 2.55
C PRO A 922 7.15 -21.75 3.36
N ALA A 923 7.73 -20.88 4.18
CA ALA A 923 6.93 -20.03 5.05
C ALA A 923 6.11 -18.97 4.29
N PHE A 924 6.58 -18.55 3.12
CA PHE A 924 5.81 -17.70 2.20
C PHE A 924 4.89 -18.55 1.31
N PRO A 925 3.59 -18.26 1.21
CA PRO A 925 2.65 -19.00 0.38
C PRO A 925 3.04 -19.05 -1.09
N GLN A 926 2.93 -20.25 -1.70
CA GLN A 926 3.14 -20.43 -3.14
C GLN A 926 1.86 -20.23 -3.96
N MET A 927 0.69 -20.34 -3.30
CA MET A 927 -0.62 -20.11 -3.88
C MET A 927 -1.30 -18.95 -3.17
N ILE A 928 -1.81 -18.00 -3.94
CA ILE A 928 -2.64 -16.89 -3.44
C ILE A 928 -3.84 -16.69 -4.36
N PHE A 929 -4.97 -16.28 -3.80
CA PHE A 929 -6.16 -15.95 -4.56
C PHE A 929 -7.01 -14.92 -3.85
N GLY A 930 -7.88 -14.27 -4.61
CA GLY A 930 -8.88 -13.38 -4.05
C GLY A 930 -10.15 -13.32 -4.88
N LEU A 931 -11.25 -13.06 -4.21
CA LEU A 931 -12.58 -12.90 -4.79
C LEU A 931 -13.15 -11.56 -4.31
N THR A 932 -13.37 -10.64 -5.26
CA THR A 932 -14.12 -9.41 -5.04
C THR A 932 -15.57 -9.60 -5.49
N VAL A 933 -16.52 -9.12 -4.69
CA VAL A 933 -17.93 -9.06 -5.06
C VAL A 933 -18.44 -7.68 -4.71
N ASN A 934 -18.96 -6.96 -5.70
CA ASN A 934 -19.56 -5.64 -5.51
C ASN A 934 -20.98 -5.67 -6.07
N ALA A 935 -21.95 -5.28 -5.27
CA ALA A 935 -23.35 -5.17 -5.69
C ALA A 935 -23.87 -3.76 -5.39
N GLY A 936 -24.74 -3.24 -6.25
CA GLY A 936 -25.36 -1.94 -6.06
C GLY A 936 -26.82 -1.95 -6.49
N TRP A 937 -27.71 -1.42 -5.65
CA TRP A 937 -29.14 -1.36 -5.97
C TRP A 937 -29.84 -0.22 -5.23
N LYS A 938 -30.46 0.70 -5.98
CA LYS A 938 -31.31 1.79 -5.45
C LYS A 938 -30.68 2.57 -4.28
N GLY A 939 -29.40 2.91 -4.41
CA GLY A 939 -28.65 3.66 -3.40
C GLY A 939 -27.94 2.79 -2.37
N PHE A 940 -28.32 1.53 -2.19
CA PHE A 940 -27.54 0.56 -1.42
C PHE A 940 -26.37 0.04 -2.25
N ASP A 941 -25.24 -0.17 -1.58
CA ASP A 941 -24.08 -0.81 -2.18
C ASP A 941 -23.38 -1.74 -1.18
N LEU A 942 -22.90 -2.89 -1.66
CA LEU A 942 -22.18 -3.90 -0.89
C LEU A 942 -20.87 -4.19 -1.59
N GLY A 943 -19.75 -4.09 -0.88
CA GLY A 943 -18.43 -4.53 -1.33
C GLY A 943 -17.89 -5.64 -0.43
N MET A 944 -17.38 -6.72 -1.01
CA MET A 944 -16.72 -7.82 -0.30
C MET A 944 -15.39 -8.17 -0.96
N LEU A 945 -14.40 -8.49 -0.12
CA LEU A 945 -13.11 -9.03 -0.53
C LEU A 945 -12.78 -10.27 0.30
N TRP A 946 -12.71 -11.41 -0.36
CA TRP A 946 -12.13 -12.64 0.16
C TRP A 946 -10.69 -12.78 -0.34
N GLN A 947 -9.79 -13.23 0.53
CA GLN A 947 -8.41 -13.57 0.18
C GLN A 947 -8.10 -14.96 0.73
N GLY A 948 -7.37 -15.76 -0.03
CA GLY A 948 -6.82 -17.01 0.47
C GLY A 948 -5.35 -17.19 0.11
N ALA A 949 -4.68 -18.00 0.91
CA ALA A 949 -3.30 -18.41 0.71
C ALA A 949 -3.16 -19.90 1.04
N ALA A 950 -2.28 -20.61 0.33
CA ALA A 950 -2.02 -22.02 0.56
C ALA A 950 -0.57 -22.40 0.19
N GLN A 951 -0.19 -23.63 0.53
CA GLN A 951 1.18 -24.15 0.38
C GLN A 951 2.21 -23.29 1.12
N SER A 952 1.87 -22.96 2.37
CA SER A 952 2.78 -22.38 3.35
C SER A 952 2.73 -23.19 4.63
N SER A 953 3.83 -23.17 5.38
CA SER A 953 3.84 -23.77 6.72
C SER A 953 4.81 -23.03 7.63
N PHE A 954 4.53 -23.03 8.93
CA PHE A 954 5.39 -22.43 9.94
C PHE A 954 5.61 -23.39 11.11
N GLN A 955 6.80 -23.31 11.71
CA GLN A 955 7.23 -24.17 12.81
C GLN A 955 6.96 -23.47 14.14
N LEU A 956 6.25 -24.12 15.06
CA LEU A 956 6.19 -23.68 16.46
C LEU A 956 7.47 -24.05 17.20
N THR A 957 7.91 -23.16 18.10
CA THR A 957 9.15 -23.34 18.85
C THR A 957 8.99 -22.87 20.29
N ASN A 958 9.83 -23.41 21.18
CA ASN A 958 9.89 -23.04 22.60
C ASN A 958 8.50 -23.07 23.24
N GLU A 959 8.09 -22.04 23.98
CA GLU A 959 6.82 -21.98 24.72
C GLU A 959 5.56 -22.20 23.87
N ALA A 960 5.58 -21.92 22.56
CA ALA A 960 4.42 -22.18 21.70
C ALA A 960 4.28 -23.68 21.32
N SER A 961 5.32 -24.47 21.55
CA SER A 961 5.34 -25.91 21.26
C SER A 961 5.45 -26.75 22.54
N ASN A 962 6.24 -26.28 23.50
CA ASN A 962 6.66 -27.01 24.67
C ASN A 962 6.13 -26.31 25.93
N PRO A 963 5.18 -26.93 26.66
CA PRO A 963 4.71 -26.43 27.95
C PRO A 963 5.86 -26.17 28.93
N PHE A 964 5.71 -25.17 29.81
CA PHE A 964 6.69 -24.79 30.83
C PHE A 964 8.08 -24.39 30.32
N PHE A 965 8.26 -24.14 29.01
CA PHE A 965 9.54 -23.66 28.48
C PHE A 965 9.97 -22.36 29.19
N ASN A 966 11.03 -22.42 30.00
CA ASN A 966 11.46 -21.34 30.90
C ASN A 966 10.32 -20.79 31.78
N GLY A 967 9.45 -21.68 32.29
CA GLY A 967 8.31 -21.34 33.14
C GLY A 967 7.18 -20.59 32.42
N ALA A 968 7.10 -20.65 31.09
CA ALA A 968 6.09 -19.93 30.33
C ALA A 968 4.66 -20.51 30.49
N LYS A 969 3.65 -19.71 30.15
CA LYS A 969 2.24 -20.12 30.05
C LYS A 969 2.06 -21.31 29.10
N ILE A 970 0.95 -22.02 29.30
CA ILE A 970 0.56 -23.19 28.53
C ILE A 970 -0.71 -22.85 27.75
N PHE A 971 -0.77 -23.23 26.47
CA PHE A 971 -2.00 -23.15 25.70
C PHE A 971 -2.99 -24.20 26.20
N ARG A 972 -4.25 -23.83 26.37
CA ARG A 972 -5.27 -24.76 26.89
C ARG A 972 -5.39 -26.05 26.07
N GLU A 973 -5.15 -25.99 24.76
CA GLU A 973 -5.15 -27.20 23.91
C GLU A 973 -4.07 -28.22 24.26
N GLN A 974 -2.97 -27.80 24.90
CA GLN A 974 -1.90 -28.69 25.34
C GLN A 974 -2.31 -29.55 26.54
N LEU A 975 -3.53 -29.38 27.09
CA LEU A 975 -4.12 -30.31 28.06
C LEU A 975 -4.52 -31.65 27.45
N ASP A 976 -4.66 -31.74 26.11
CA ASP A 976 -4.81 -33.01 25.41
C ASP A 976 -3.43 -33.66 25.18
N TYR A 977 -2.73 -33.94 26.28
CA TYR A 977 -1.42 -34.58 26.31
C TYR A 977 -1.54 -36.08 26.62
N TRP A 978 -0.52 -36.83 26.22
CA TRP A 978 -0.48 -38.27 26.40
C TRP A 978 -0.41 -38.66 27.87
N THR A 979 -1.27 -39.58 28.26
CA THR A 979 -1.22 -40.29 29.55
C THR A 979 -1.55 -41.77 29.32
N PRO A 980 -1.29 -42.66 30.30
CA PRO A 980 -1.71 -44.06 30.19
C PRO A 980 -3.21 -44.25 29.88
N ASP A 981 -4.05 -43.30 30.31
CA ASP A 981 -5.50 -43.27 30.08
C ASP A 981 -5.93 -42.44 28.85
N ASN A 982 -5.05 -41.58 28.32
CA ASN A 982 -5.25 -40.77 27.10
C ASN A 982 -4.19 -41.08 26.05
N ARG A 983 -4.24 -42.28 25.46
CA ARG A 983 -3.23 -42.75 24.49
C ARG A 983 -3.34 -42.16 23.09
N ASN A 984 -4.52 -41.63 22.73
CA ASN A 984 -4.80 -40.98 21.44
C ASN A 984 -4.65 -39.45 21.51
N ALA A 985 -3.84 -38.96 22.44
CA ALA A 985 -3.63 -37.53 22.68
C ALA A 985 -2.97 -36.81 21.49
N LYS A 986 -3.31 -35.53 21.33
CA LYS A 986 -2.70 -34.65 20.33
C LYS A 986 -1.27 -34.22 20.69
N TYR A 987 -0.94 -34.09 21.97
CA TYR A 987 0.34 -33.59 22.46
C TYR A 987 1.15 -34.67 23.20
N PRO A 988 2.51 -34.59 23.18
CA PRO A 988 3.35 -35.52 23.91
C PRO A 988 3.11 -35.40 25.42
N VAL A 989 3.60 -36.37 26.18
CA VAL A 989 3.60 -36.31 27.64
C VAL A 989 4.15 -34.97 28.14
N ILE A 990 3.48 -34.40 29.14
CA ILE A 990 3.87 -33.13 29.70
C ILE A 990 4.88 -33.33 30.84
N LEU A 991 5.95 -32.52 30.82
CA LEU A 991 7.05 -32.52 31.78
C LEU A 991 7.26 -31.10 32.34
N PRO A 992 7.79 -30.95 33.57
CA PRO A 992 7.97 -29.65 34.20
C PRO A 992 9.06 -28.80 33.53
N SER A 993 9.86 -29.44 32.68
CA SER A 993 10.77 -28.80 31.74
C SER A 993 10.76 -29.60 30.42
N PRO A 994 10.88 -28.95 29.25
CA PRO A 994 10.88 -29.63 27.96
C PRO A 994 12.03 -30.65 27.83
N SER A 995 11.73 -31.84 27.30
CA SER A 995 12.76 -32.87 27.06
C SER A 995 13.63 -32.52 25.85
N THR A 996 14.79 -33.16 25.73
CA THR A 996 15.62 -33.03 24.52
C THR A 996 14.92 -33.62 23.29
N ASN A 997 14.03 -34.60 23.49
CA ASN A 997 13.20 -35.18 22.44
C ASN A 997 12.16 -34.18 21.93
N SER A 998 11.36 -33.58 22.82
CA SER A 998 10.25 -32.70 22.43
C SER A 998 10.70 -31.39 21.77
N GLN A 999 11.92 -30.94 22.05
CA GLN A 999 12.49 -29.70 21.50
C GLN A 999 13.00 -29.83 20.05
N GLN A 1000 13.04 -31.03 19.47
CA GLN A 1000 13.54 -31.20 18.12
C GLN A 1000 12.61 -30.53 17.08
N VAL A 1001 13.22 -29.86 16.10
CA VAL A 1001 12.51 -29.36 14.93
C VAL A 1001 11.97 -30.55 14.15
N SER A 1002 10.66 -30.68 14.09
CA SER A 1002 10.00 -31.86 13.52
C SER A 1002 8.63 -31.53 12.94
N SER A 1003 8.12 -32.44 12.09
CA SER A 1003 6.78 -32.35 11.50
C SER A 1003 5.66 -32.31 12.54
N PHE A 1004 5.92 -32.70 13.80
CA PHE A 1004 4.96 -32.63 14.90
C PHE A 1004 4.56 -31.18 15.24
N TRP A 1005 5.54 -30.27 15.26
CA TRP A 1005 5.33 -28.86 15.59
C TRP A 1005 5.09 -27.97 14.35
N GLN A 1006 5.04 -28.59 13.18
CA GLN A 1006 4.79 -27.91 11.92
C GLN A 1006 3.28 -27.62 11.79
N LYS A 1007 2.93 -26.37 11.52
CA LYS A 1007 1.54 -25.94 11.28
C LYS A 1007 1.34 -25.55 9.83
N ASP A 1008 0.17 -25.89 9.30
CA ASP A 1008 -0.28 -25.46 7.97
C ASP A 1008 -0.72 -23.98 8.03
N GLY A 1009 -0.15 -23.16 7.15
CA GLY A 1009 -0.45 -21.74 7.02
C GLY A 1009 -1.56 -21.44 6.01
N SER A 1010 -2.26 -22.45 5.50
CA SER A 1010 -3.32 -22.29 4.51
C SER A 1010 -4.59 -21.69 5.13
N TYR A 1011 -5.18 -20.69 4.48
CA TYR A 1011 -6.39 -20.04 4.98
C TYR A 1011 -7.25 -19.39 3.88
N VAL A 1012 -8.51 -19.09 4.22
CA VAL A 1012 -9.40 -18.17 3.49
C VAL A 1012 -9.96 -17.13 4.48
N ARG A 1013 -9.84 -15.85 4.16
CA ARG A 1013 -10.23 -14.73 5.03
C ARG A 1013 -11.14 -13.75 4.30
N LEU A 1014 -12.24 -13.34 4.95
CA LEU A 1014 -13.01 -12.15 4.56
C LEU A 1014 -12.22 -10.92 4.99
N LYS A 1015 -11.39 -10.42 4.08
CA LYS A 1015 -10.48 -9.30 4.33
C LYS A 1015 -11.22 -7.99 4.51
N ASN A 1016 -12.25 -7.73 3.69
CA ASN A 1016 -13.12 -6.57 3.87
C ASN A 1016 -14.57 -6.89 3.49
N ILE A 1017 -15.51 -6.30 4.22
CA ILE A 1017 -16.92 -6.17 3.84
C ILE A 1017 -17.38 -4.76 4.16
N GLU A 1018 -18.09 -4.12 3.24
CA GLU A 1018 -18.65 -2.78 3.41
C GLU A 1018 -20.07 -2.73 2.86
N LEU A 1019 -21.00 -2.22 3.66
CA LEU A 1019 -22.37 -1.93 3.26
C LEU A 1019 -22.60 -0.42 3.35
N GLY A 1020 -22.96 0.18 2.23
CA GLY A 1020 -23.23 1.61 2.09
C GLY A 1020 -24.67 1.90 1.68
N TYR A 1021 -25.12 3.11 2.01
CA TYR A 1021 -26.33 3.72 1.48
C TYR A 1021 -26.08 5.17 1.10
N THR A 1022 -26.28 5.48 -0.18
CA THR A 1022 -26.21 6.83 -0.74
C THR A 1022 -27.60 7.46 -0.71
N ILE A 1023 -27.73 8.59 -0.02
CA ILE A 1023 -29.01 9.29 0.12
C ILE A 1023 -29.46 9.82 -1.26
N PRO A 1024 -30.73 9.61 -1.66
CA PRO A 1024 -31.23 10.05 -2.95
C PRO A 1024 -31.02 11.55 -3.21
N SER A 1025 -30.58 11.88 -4.44
CA SER A 1025 -30.24 13.24 -4.86
C SER A 1025 -31.40 14.24 -4.71
N GLY A 1026 -32.66 13.80 -4.83
CA GLY A 1026 -33.83 14.65 -4.63
C GLY A 1026 -33.93 15.30 -3.24
N ILE A 1027 -33.36 14.65 -2.21
CA ILE A 1027 -33.27 15.20 -0.85
C ILE A 1027 -32.05 16.11 -0.75
N MET A 1028 -30.90 15.65 -1.25
CA MET A 1028 -29.61 16.36 -1.14
C MET A 1028 -29.61 17.71 -1.88
N ASN A 1029 -30.23 17.76 -3.06
CA ASN A 1029 -30.36 18.99 -3.85
C ASN A 1029 -31.12 20.12 -3.10
N ARG A 1030 -32.02 19.78 -2.17
CA ARG A 1030 -32.78 20.78 -1.39
C ARG A 1030 -31.93 21.48 -0.33
N ILE A 1031 -30.84 20.85 0.11
CA ILE A 1031 -29.93 21.37 1.14
C ILE A 1031 -28.57 21.80 0.59
N GLY A 1032 -28.40 21.82 -0.74
CA GLY A 1032 -27.18 22.30 -1.40
C GLY A 1032 -25.97 21.36 -1.32
N ILE A 1033 -26.21 20.06 -1.09
CA ILE A 1033 -25.17 19.02 -1.02
C ILE A 1033 -25.32 18.10 -2.25
N GLN A 1034 -24.22 17.70 -2.89
CA GLN A 1034 -24.28 16.84 -4.08
C GLN A 1034 -24.64 15.39 -3.72
N SER A 1035 -23.99 14.83 -2.70
CA SER A 1035 -24.30 13.47 -2.22
C SER A 1035 -23.80 13.24 -0.80
N ILE A 1036 -24.53 12.44 -0.02
CA ILE A 1036 -24.05 11.87 1.24
C ILE A 1036 -24.21 10.35 1.15
N ARG A 1037 -23.15 9.63 1.49
CA ARG A 1037 -23.13 8.18 1.66
C ARG A 1037 -22.79 7.85 3.10
N LEU A 1038 -23.61 7.02 3.74
CA LEU A 1038 -23.35 6.41 5.04
C LEU A 1038 -22.91 4.98 4.82
N TYR A 1039 -21.92 4.48 5.55
CA TYR A 1039 -21.45 3.11 5.39
C TYR A 1039 -21.00 2.49 6.71
N GLY A 1040 -21.14 1.17 6.80
CA GLY A 1040 -20.52 0.34 7.83
C GLY A 1040 -19.59 -0.67 7.17
N SER A 1041 -18.39 -0.84 7.71
CA SER A 1041 -17.39 -1.77 7.17
C SER A 1041 -16.71 -2.58 8.26
N ALA A 1042 -16.20 -3.75 7.87
CA ALA A 1042 -15.43 -4.62 8.75
C ALA A 1042 -14.23 -5.24 8.03
N GLN A 1043 -13.07 -5.19 8.68
CA GLN A 1043 -11.82 -5.77 8.19
C GLN A 1043 -11.48 -7.06 8.94
N ASN A 1044 -10.94 -8.06 8.22
CA ASN A 1044 -10.50 -9.35 8.76
C ASN A 1044 -11.58 -10.10 9.56
N LEU A 1045 -12.86 -9.94 9.19
CA LEU A 1045 -14.00 -10.37 10.00
C LEU A 1045 -14.04 -11.88 10.26
N LEU A 1046 -13.80 -12.69 9.22
CA LEU A 1046 -13.86 -14.15 9.25
C LEU A 1046 -12.58 -14.75 8.67
N THR A 1047 -12.00 -15.76 9.34
CA THR A 1047 -10.84 -16.53 8.86
C THR A 1047 -11.13 -18.02 9.01
N PHE A 1048 -11.01 -18.76 7.92
CA PHE A 1048 -11.06 -20.22 7.87
C PHE A 1048 -9.63 -20.75 7.72
N SER A 1049 -9.16 -21.48 8.72
CA SER A 1049 -7.84 -22.12 8.78
C SER A 1049 -7.92 -23.40 9.60
N SER A 1050 -6.99 -24.34 9.37
CA SER A 1050 -6.73 -25.47 10.27
C SER A 1050 -6.08 -25.04 11.57
N GLU A 1051 -5.32 -23.92 11.57
CA GLU A 1051 -4.78 -23.32 12.77
C GLU A 1051 -5.88 -22.54 13.52
N LYS A 1052 -6.09 -22.90 14.80
CA LYS A 1052 -7.20 -22.44 15.63
C LYS A 1052 -6.79 -21.52 16.78
N TYR A 1053 -5.50 -21.34 17.04
CA TYR A 1053 -5.02 -20.55 18.19
C TYR A 1053 -4.10 -19.40 17.81
N LEU A 1054 -3.41 -19.51 16.68
CA LEU A 1054 -2.56 -18.45 16.13
C LEU A 1054 -3.10 -17.97 14.78
N ASP A 1055 -2.82 -16.73 14.42
CA ASP A 1055 -3.19 -16.24 13.09
C ASP A 1055 -2.37 -16.99 12.02
N PRO A 1056 -2.98 -17.56 10.95
CA PRO A 1056 -2.26 -18.29 9.91
C PRO A 1056 -1.29 -17.43 9.07
N GLU A 1057 -1.37 -16.09 9.19
CA GLU A 1057 -0.42 -15.11 8.63
C GLU A 1057 0.68 -14.72 9.63
N ILE A 1058 0.92 -15.53 10.66
CA ILE A 1058 1.97 -15.29 11.65
C ILE A 1058 3.34 -15.09 10.99
N GLY A 1059 4.08 -14.09 11.48
CA GLY A 1059 5.43 -13.78 10.98
C GLY A 1059 6.38 -14.97 11.04
N ILE A 1060 7.44 -14.92 10.23
CA ILE A 1060 8.48 -15.96 10.19
C ILE A 1060 9.62 -15.72 11.19
N SER A 1061 9.51 -14.65 11.98
CA SER A 1061 10.52 -14.27 12.97
C SER A 1061 10.60 -15.31 14.10
N SER A 1062 11.76 -15.39 14.76
CA SER A 1062 11.93 -16.24 15.94
C SER A 1062 10.90 -15.89 17.04
N ALA A 1063 10.58 -14.62 17.22
CA ALA A 1063 9.56 -14.19 18.18
C ALA A 1063 8.15 -14.69 17.78
N SER A 1064 7.78 -14.52 16.51
CA SER A 1064 6.49 -14.99 15.99
C SER A 1064 6.32 -16.51 16.13
N LYS A 1065 7.36 -17.31 15.83
CA LYS A 1065 7.33 -18.78 16.03
C LYS A 1065 7.17 -19.22 17.49
N ARG A 1066 7.33 -18.30 18.43
CA ARG A 1066 7.11 -18.48 19.88
C ARG A 1066 5.78 -17.85 20.34
N ALA A 1067 4.92 -17.45 19.41
CA ALA A 1067 3.70 -16.67 19.65
C ALA A 1067 3.93 -15.27 20.28
N ARG A 1068 5.16 -14.73 20.19
CA ARG A 1068 5.52 -13.39 20.68
C ARG A 1068 5.41 -12.34 19.59
N TYR A 1069 4.20 -11.87 19.33
CA TYR A 1069 3.97 -10.82 18.35
C TYR A 1069 2.68 -10.06 18.64
N TYR A 1070 2.59 -8.82 18.18
CA TYR A 1070 1.36 -8.04 18.21
C TYR A 1070 0.35 -8.62 17.21
N PHE A 1071 -0.75 -9.17 17.71
CA PHE A 1071 -1.72 -9.90 16.88
C PHE A 1071 -2.34 -9.02 15.78
N GLN A 1072 -2.66 -9.61 14.63
CA GLN A 1072 -3.40 -8.93 13.57
C GLN A 1072 -4.78 -8.51 14.10
N GLN A 1073 -5.27 -7.35 13.67
CA GLN A 1073 -6.51 -6.75 14.19
C GLN A 1073 -7.70 -6.93 13.22
N LYS A 1074 -8.87 -7.18 13.81
CA LYS A 1074 -10.21 -6.96 13.24
C LYS A 1074 -10.61 -5.52 13.50
N VAL A 1075 -11.22 -4.89 12.50
CA VAL A 1075 -11.70 -3.51 12.61
C VAL A 1075 -13.16 -3.49 12.26
N PHE A 1076 -13.98 -2.83 13.07
CA PHE A 1076 -15.36 -2.47 12.72
C PHE A 1076 -15.44 -0.97 12.62
N ALA A 1077 -15.89 -0.43 11.49
CA ALA A 1077 -15.93 1.01 11.25
C ALA A 1077 -17.30 1.46 10.75
N PHE A 1078 -17.68 2.67 11.14
CA PHE A 1078 -18.84 3.39 10.63
C PHE A 1078 -18.36 4.72 10.07
N GLY A 1079 -18.80 5.03 8.85
CA GLY A 1079 -18.29 6.17 8.11
C GLY A 1079 -19.34 6.94 7.34
N LEU A 1080 -18.94 8.12 6.94
CA LEU A 1080 -19.69 9.09 6.17
C LEU A 1080 -18.80 9.67 5.08
N ASN A 1081 -19.32 9.73 3.86
CA ASN A 1081 -18.70 10.40 2.73
C ASN A 1081 -19.66 11.45 2.17
N ALA A 1082 -19.25 12.72 2.15
CA ALA A 1082 -20.05 13.83 1.67
C ALA A 1082 -19.34 14.56 0.52
N ASN A 1083 -20.07 14.79 -0.58
CA ASN A 1083 -19.62 15.57 -1.73
C ASN A 1083 -20.44 16.88 -1.83
N PHE A 1084 -19.76 17.99 -2.06
CA PHE A 1084 -20.31 19.34 -2.15
C PHE A 1084 -20.01 19.99 -3.51
#